data_AF-A0A5C3LUY0-F1
#
_entry.id   AF-A0A5C3LUY0-F1
#
_cell.length_a   1.000
_cell.length_b   1.000
_cell.length_c   1.000
_cell.angle_alpha   90.00
_cell.angle_beta   90.00
_cell.angle_gamma   90.00
#
_symmetry.space_group_name_H-M   'P 1'
#
loop_
_entity.id
_entity.type
_entity.pdbx_description
1 polymer ?
#
loop_
_entity_poly.entity_id
_entity_poly.type
_entity_poly.pdbx_seq_one_letter_code
_entity_poly.pdbx_strand_id
1 'polypeptide(L)'
;MNSLEGYENVAKPPHLPGFGLPLNYVPKDGLFPNALIVSDVQEEGRGAQRLTTLREFTMLRLMNQLTDKPDWDKKVFDESITTKWRAEALAAENTDVTEEMIDYCIAELQYKAKKFPTKGFVAVYNGDVVKSDVAIPFSLQEALKLAVAPLEDVPEREKDWHPGSDEKVLDLVHPSLFPLIYGRSRALKAANVSLDECVARCGEGEVIPVPTETEAEPGKAIERHSSPRGGNGGMDTEGISDYEVIEELDDVDDEAEIPEELLKTFGANQEDDEDAEGEDEDEDENNGEEEEEEEAEDNDEDEENGEEEEEAGDNDDDEAPEQADDEDNPGSDPWEHKPYSRKFQWLPCEVDISGEGDSVRITSYINNLHPQAHKPLYSAVEQIIARAIPLWNATLTPLKTPNSSCERIPFSTVDYDPDPENAPETEGPQQRPDEDEDDYWERREEWITSTRRVVMPEPSPFVPPHEHEATKKYFEPETGELKPESGVDLRKEYSDKGLQVIVKLANIQLTPEEPEYEGGSWHVEGQLNEHICATALYYYDNENITSSSLAFRQQSDTDTIDINYPQNAHDWLQIVFGCENEEAAVQEIGAVDTREGRLITFPNVLQHQVQPFKLVDSTKPGHRKILALFLVDPHIRVISTAHVPPQQKEWWTEAVRQNKTLKKLPVELQKLVEDAVEEFPISLEEAKKLRLKLMEERKRFVREQGSVFEGNEFSLCEH
;
A
#
# COMPACT_ATOMS: atom_id res chain seq x y z
N MET A 1 45.40 42.38 23.36
CA MET A 1 45.79 40.97 23.18
C MET A 1 45.25 40.19 24.38
N ASN A 2 44.29 39.29 24.30
CA ASN A 2 43.23 39.02 23.33
C ASN A 2 42.14 38.29 24.12
N SER A 3 40.90 38.54 23.71
CA SER A 3 39.65 37.88 24.05
C SER A 3 39.71 36.36 24.17
N LEU A 4 38.84 35.80 25.01
CA LEU A 4 37.96 34.65 24.71
C LEU A 4 36.88 34.54 25.81
N GLU A 5 36.04 35.58 25.91
CA GLU A 5 34.64 35.42 26.32
C GLU A 5 33.87 35.06 25.04
N GLY A 6 33.03 34.02 25.10
CA GLY A 6 32.18 33.59 23.99
C GLY A 6 32.54 32.22 23.42
N TYR A 7 32.33 31.16 24.19
CA TYR A 7 31.87 29.91 23.58
C TYR A 7 30.36 29.89 23.76
N GLU A 8 29.69 30.28 22.68
CA GLU A 8 28.25 30.15 22.52
C GLU A 8 27.83 28.73 22.88
N ASN A 9 26.76 28.65 23.69
CA ASN A 9 26.03 27.43 23.96
C ASN A 9 25.29 27.05 22.67
N VAL A 10 26.02 26.60 21.65
CA VAL A 10 25.42 26.05 20.43
C VAL A 10 24.83 24.72 20.86
N ALA A 11 23.53 24.71 21.16
CA ALA A 11 22.79 23.48 21.38
C ALA A 11 23.11 22.52 20.22
N LYS A 12 23.49 21.29 20.55
CA LYS A 12 23.71 20.25 19.53
C LYS A 12 22.39 20.06 18.77
N PRO A 13 22.44 19.79 17.45
CA PRO A 13 21.24 19.38 16.73
C PRO A 13 20.62 18.16 17.42
N PRO A 14 19.29 17.96 17.29
CA PRO A 14 18.64 16.79 17.82
C PRO A 14 19.24 15.55 17.15
N HIS A 15 19.17 14.39 17.79
CA HIS A 15 19.66 13.14 17.20
C HIS A 15 18.49 12.45 16.49
N LEU A 16 18.11 12.94 15.31
CA LEU A 16 17.03 12.40 14.48
C LEU A 16 17.52 12.15 13.04
N PRO A 17 17.01 11.12 12.35
CA PRO A 17 17.30 10.90 10.93
C PRO A 17 16.96 12.15 10.11
N GLY A 18 17.89 12.57 9.24
CA GLY A 18 17.74 13.79 8.42
C GLY A 18 17.97 15.10 9.17
N PHE A 19 18.12 15.07 10.51
CA PHE A 19 18.44 16.25 11.32
C PHE A 19 19.31 15.86 12.52
N GLY A 20 20.62 15.73 12.26
CA GLY A 20 21.66 15.39 13.24
C GLY A 20 22.07 13.91 13.27
N LEU A 21 21.31 13.03 12.62
CA LEU A 21 21.70 11.67 12.23
C LEU A 21 21.53 11.51 10.71
N PRO A 22 22.26 10.57 10.06
CA PRO A 22 22.02 10.25 8.66
C PRO A 22 20.59 9.71 8.47
N LEU A 23 20.04 9.87 7.27
CA LEU A 23 18.66 9.48 6.96
C LEU A 23 18.48 7.95 7.02
N ASN A 24 19.51 7.20 6.63
CA ASN A 24 19.61 5.75 6.73
C ASN A 24 19.97 5.21 8.14
N TYR A 25 19.82 6.03 9.19
CA TYR A 25 20.11 5.59 10.56
C TYR A 25 19.15 4.48 11.02
N VAL A 26 19.72 3.37 11.51
CA VAL A 26 18.96 2.26 12.11
C VAL A 26 19.29 2.14 13.60
N PRO A 27 18.29 2.12 14.51
CA PRO A 27 18.49 1.89 15.93
C PRO A 27 19.11 0.52 16.25
N LYS A 28 19.82 0.42 17.38
CA LYS A 28 20.44 -0.83 17.83
C LYS A 28 19.45 -1.95 18.12
N ASP A 29 18.27 -1.60 18.62
CA ASP A 29 17.23 -2.56 18.99
C ASP A 29 16.50 -3.11 17.75
N GLY A 30 16.85 -2.62 16.55
CA GLY A 30 16.23 -2.97 15.29
C GLY A 30 14.94 -2.20 15.02
N LEU A 31 14.41 -2.40 13.83
CA LEU A 31 13.10 -1.91 13.39
C LEU A 31 12.19 -3.10 13.10
N PHE A 32 10.88 -2.84 13.08
CA PHE A 32 9.93 -3.75 12.45
C PHE A 32 10.27 -3.90 10.96
N PRO A 33 10.08 -5.09 10.38
CA PRO A 33 10.28 -5.31 8.96
C PRO A 33 9.39 -4.41 8.12
N ASN A 34 9.86 -4.01 6.93
CA ASN A 34 9.13 -3.13 6.03
C ASN A 34 9.37 -3.50 4.56
N ALA A 35 8.31 -3.50 3.73
CA ALA A 35 8.40 -3.87 2.32
C ALA A 35 9.13 -2.86 1.41
N LEU A 36 9.46 -1.68 1.95
CA LEU A 36 10.34 -0.70 1.32
C LEU A 36 11.83 -0.99 1.57
N ILE A 37 12.17 -1.99 2.41
CA ILE A 37 13.54 -2.41 2.68
C ILE A 37 13.78 -3.74 1.95
N VAL A 38 14.59 -3.70 0.90
CA VAL A 38 14.88 -4.88 0.05
C VAL A 38 15.30 -6.09 0.87
N SER A 39 16.26 -5.92 1.80
CA SER A 39 16.75 -7.01 2.66
C SER A 39 15.75 -7.50 3.71
N ASP A 40 14.64 -6.79 3.95
CA ASP A 40 13.58 -7.33 4.79
C ASP A 40 12.64 -8.24 4.01
N VAL A 41 12.59 -8.13 2.68
CA VAL A 41 11.66 -8.92 1.86
C VAL A 41 12.33 -9.91 0.91
N GLN A 42 13.65 -9.82 0.76
CA GLN A 42 14.53 -10.76 0.04
C GLN A 42 15.56 -11.38 1.01
N GLU A 43 16.29 -12.40 0.56
CA GLU A 43 17.46 -13.00 1.25
C GLU A 43 17.23 -13.36 2.74
N GLU A 44 16.33 -14.30 3.04
CA GLU A 44 15.94 -14.66 4.43
C GLU A 44 15.35 -13.48 5.26
N GLY A 45 14.84 -12.45 4.59
CA GLY A 45 14.31 -11.22 5.18
C GLY A 45 13.13 -11.44 6.14
N ARG A 46 13.10 -10.68 7.25
CA ARG A 46 12.08 -10.84 8.32
C ARG A 46 10.67 -10.35 7.94
N GLY A 47 10.53 -9.70 6.79
CA GLY A 47 9.29 -9.15 6.24
C GLY A 47 8.65 -10.04 5.17
N ALA A 48 9.41 -10.96 4.55
CA ALA A 48 8.85 -11.99 3.68
C ALA A 48 7.87 -12.86 4.47
N GLN A 49 6.72 -13.15 3.86
CA GLN A 49 5.68 -13.96 4.48
C GLN A 49 5.85 -15.42 4.08
N ARG A 50 5.44 -16.34 4.96
CA ARG A 50 5.48 -17.77 4.63
C ARG A 50 4.68 -18.05 3.34
N LEU A 51 5.27 -18.85 2.45
CA LEU A 51 4.58 -19.42 1.30
C LEU A 51 3.32 -20.16 1.76
N THR A 52 2.15 -19.73 1.27
CA THR A 52 0.85 -20.18 1.77
C THR A 52 0.06 -20.88 0.66
N THR A 53 -0.49 -22.07 0.93
CA THR A 53 -1.22 -22.84 -0.09
C THR A 53 -2.50 -22.13 -0.54
N LEU A 54 -2.93 -22.35 -1.78
CA LEU A 54 -4.18 -21.82 -2.32
C LEU A 54 -5.39 -22.20 -1.45
N ARG A 55 -5.43 -23.43 -0.95
CA ARG A 55 -6.47 -23.89 -0.02
C ARG A 55 -6.44 -23.14 1.31
N GLU A 56 -5.26 -22.85 1.86
CA GLU A 56 -5.17 -22.04 3.07
C GLU A 56 -5.67 -20.61 2.82
N PHE A 57 -5.34 -19.98 1.68
CA PHE A 57 -5.93 -18.69 1.32
C PHE A 57 -7.45 -18.77 1.14
N THR A 58 -7.97 -19.82 0.53
CA THR A 58 -9.43 -20.05 0.43
C THR A 58 -10.08 -20.14 1.81
N MET A 59 -9.47 -20.85 2.76
CA MET A 59 -9.94 -20.92 4.15
C MET A 59 -9.95 -19.55 4.83
N LEU A 60 -8.88 -18.76 4.65
CA LEU A 60 -8.79 -17.40 5.18
C LEU A 60 -9.87 -16.48 4.60
N ARG A 61 -10.07 -16.53 3.28
CA ARG A 61 -11.12 -15.77 2.57
C ARG A 61 -12.52 -16.17 3.03
N LEU A 62 -12.79 -17.47 3.21
CA LEU A 62 -14.04 -17.97 3.77
C LEU A 62 -14.28 -17.44 5.20
N MET A 63 -13.28 -17.54 6.08
CA MET A 63 -13.38 -16.99 7.43
C MET A 63 -13.59 -15.47 7.44
N ASN A 64 -12.93 -14.74 6.55
CA ASN A 64 -13.12 -13.30 6.38
C ASN A 64 -14.59 -12.96 6.01
N GLN A 65 -15.19 -13.70 5.07
CA GLN A 65 -16.59 -13.56 4.68
C GLN A 65 -17.57 -13.96 5.81
N LEU A 66 -17.28 -15.03 6.56
CA LEU A 66 -18.13 -15.45 7.67
C LEU A 66 -18.12 -14.44 8.81
N THR A 67 -16.96 -13.86 9.13
CA THR A 67 -16.80 -12.81 10.15
C THR A 67 -17.43 -11.48 9.75
N ASP A 68 -17.83 -11.32 8.48
CA ASP A 68 -18.60 -10.16 8.02
C ASP A 68 -20.10 -10.28 8.30
N LYS A 69 -20.61 -11.47 8.61
CA LYS A 69 -22.02 -11.66 8.92
C LYS A 69 -22.33 -11.06 10.31
N PRO A 70 -23.46 -10.35 10.49
CA PRO A 70 -23.85 -9.82 11.79
C PRO A 70 -23.96 -10.93 12.85
N ASP A 71 -23.48 -10.67 14.06
CA ASP A 71 -23.46 -11.62 15.19
C ASP A 71 -22.75 -12.96 14.87
N TRP A 72 -21.77 -12.97 13.95
CA TRP A 72 -21.03 -14.19 13.59
C TRP A 72 -20.45 -14.91 14.82
N ASP A 73 -19.98 -14.14 15.81
CA ASP A 73 -19.36 -14.60 17.06
C ASP A 73 -20.32 -15.42 17.92
N LYS A 74 -21.63 -15.20 17.78
CA LYS A 74 -22.67 -16.01 18.43
C LYS A 74 -23.15 -17.12 17.52
N LYS A 75 -23.35 -16.82 16.24
CA LYS A 75 -23.91 -17.72 15.24
C LYS A 75 -23.02 -18.92 14.91
N VAL A 76 -21.71 -18.79 15.07
CA VAL A 76 -20.74 -19.88 14.85
C VAL A 76 -20.93 -21.06 15.82
N PHE A 77 -21.69 -20.88 16.92
CA PHE A 77 -22.05 -21.94 17.87
C PHE A 77 -23.43 -22.56 17.60
N ASP A 78 -24.18 -22.07 16.62
CA ASP A 78 -25.49 -22.60 16.26
C ASP A 78 -25.35 -23.60 15.11
N GLU A 79 -25.60 -24.88 15.40
CA GLU A 79 -25.46 -25.98 14.45
C GLU A 79 -26.32 -25.81 13.19
N SER A 80 -27.51 -25.21 13.31
CA SER A 80 -28.38 -24.97 12.15
C SER A 80 -27.80 -23.92 11.21
N ILE A 81 -27.12 -22.91 11.79
CA ILE A 81 -26.49 -21.84 11.02
C ILE A 81 -25.19 -22.34 10.39
N THR A 82 -24.35 -23.06 11.14
CA THR A 82 -23.11 -23.61 10.59
C THR A 82 -23.37 -24.66 9.52
N THR A 83 -24.46 -25.43 9.62
CA THR A 83 -24.90 -26.35 8.55
C THR A 83 -25.26 -25.57 7.27
N LYS A 84 -25.91 -24.41 7.41
CA LYS A 84 -26.22 -23.55 6.27
C LYS A 84 -24.95 -22.95 5.66
N TRP A 85 -24.03 -22.45 6.47
CA TRP A 85 -22.75 -21.93 6.00
C TRP A 85 -21.91 -22.99 5.29
N ARG A 86 -21.92 -24.23 5.80
CA ARG A 86 -21.28 -25.37 5.13
C ARG A 86 -21.90 -25.62 3.75
N ALA A 87 -23.23 -25.67 3.66
CA ALA A 87 -23.91 -25.86 2.38
C ALA A 87 -23.67 -24.70 1.40
N GLU A 88 -23.62 -23.45 1.88
CA GLU A 88 -23.29 -22.28 1.07
C GLU A 88 -21.84 -22.37 0.54
N ALA A 89 -20.88 -22.75 1.38
CA ALA A 89 -19.46 -22.86 1.00
C ALA A 89 -19.20 -24.00 0.00
N LEU A 90 -19.83 -25.17 0.16
CA LEU A 90 -19.71 -26.29 -0.79
C LEU A 90 -20.41 -26.03 -2.12
N ALA A 91 -21.39 -25.12 -2.16
CA ALA A 91 -22.10 -24.74 -3.36
C ALA A 91 -21.47 -23.56 -4.09
N ALA A 92 -20.39 -22.98 -3.57
CA ALA A 92 -19.70 -21.86 -4.20
C ALA A 92 -19.01 -22.32 -5.50
N GLU A 93 -19.47 -21.80 -6.63
CA GLU A 93 -18.86 -22.09 -7.93
C GLU A 93 -17.42 -21.54 -7.97
N ASN A 94 -16.54 -22.23 -8.70
CA ASN A 94 -15.14 -21.84 -8.94
C ASN A 94 -14.29 -21.67 -7.66
N THR A 95 -14.66 -22.28 -6.55
CA THR A 95 -13.87 -22.26 -5.31
C THR A 95 -13.59 -23.69 -4.85
N ASP A 96 -12.32 -24.07 -4.75
CA ASP A 96 -11.91 -25.37 -4.20
C ASP A 96 -12.07 -25.36 -2.67
N VAL A 97 -13.18 -25.93 -2.19
CA VAL A 97 -13.51 -26.03 -0.77
C VAL A 97 -13.94 -27.45 -0.42
N THR A 98 -13.28 -28.05 0.56
CA THR A 98 -13.60 -29.40 1.07
C THR A 98 -14.35 -29.34 2.40
N GLU A 99 -14.90 -30.48 2.84
CA GLU A 99 -15.56 -30.55 4.15
C GLU A 99 -14.56 -30.32 5.29
N GLU A 100 -13.34 -30.84 5.15
CA GLU A 100 -12.22 -30.69 6.08
C GLU A 100 -11.82 -29.22 6.25
N MET A 101 -11.74 -28.48 5.14
CA MET A 101 -11.49 -27.02 5.15
C MET A 101 -12.57 -26.26 5.91
N ILE A 102 -13.85 -26.58 5.68
CA ILE A 102 -14.97 -25.92 6.36
C ILE A 102 -14.96 -26.24 7.86
N ASP A 103 -14.70 -27.49 8.23
CA ASP A 103 -14.63 -27.92 9.62
C ASP A 103 -13.51 -27.23 10.38
N TYR A 104 -12.35 -27.08 9.74
CA TYR A 104 -11.26 -26.28 10.29
C TYR A 104 -11.68 -24.81 10.48
N CYS A 105 -12.28 -24.19 9.45
CA CYS A 105 -12.71 -22.79 9.50
C CYS A 105 -13.72 -22.55 10.63
N ILE A 106 -14.73 -23.42 10.77
CA ILE A 106 -15.73 -23.31 11.84
C ILE A 106 -15.06 -23.46 13.21
N ALA A 107 -14.17 -24.43 13.39
CA ALA A 107 -13.47 -24.64 14.65
C ALA A 107 -12.55 -23.46 15.04
N GLU A 108 -11.80 -22.91 14.08
CA GLU A 108 -10.97 -21.71 14.30
C GLU A 108 -11.85 -20.51 14.64
N LEU A 109 -12.96 -20.29 13.92
CA LEU A 109 -13.90 -19.21 14.21
C LEU A 109 -14.56 -19.36 15.59
N GLN A 110 -14.92 -20.57 16.01
CA GLN A 110 -15.41 -20.83 17.37
C GLN A 110 -14.35 -20.51 18.43
N TYR A 111 -13.08 -20.80 18.16
CA TYR A 111 -11.98 -20.39 19.03
C TYR A 111 -11.83 -18.86 19.10
N LYS A 112 -11.83 -18.17 17.95
CA LYS A 112 -11.74 -16.70 17.89
C LYS A 112 -12.94 -16.03 18.56
N ALA A 113 -14.15 -16.56 18.36
CA ALA A 113 -15.40 -16.05 18.93
C ALA A 113 -15.40 -16.05 20.46
N LYS A 114 -14.73 -17.01 21.12
CA LYS A 114 -14.59 -17.02 22.59
C LYS A 114 -13.83 -15.80 23.13
N LYS A 115 -12.87 -15.28 22.34
CA LYS A 115 -12.04 -14.12 22.71
C LYS A 115 -12.58 -12.80 22.16
N PHE A 116 -13.53 -12.85 21.23
CA PHE A 116 -14.08 -11.68 20.56
C PHE A 116 -14.80 -10.70 21.53
N PRO A 117 -15.64 -11.14 22.50
CA PRO A 117 -16.29 -10.22 23.44
C PRO A 117 -15.33 -9.35 24.26
N THR A 118 -14.12 -9.85 24.52
CA THR A 118 -13.09 -9.11 25.26
C THR A 118 -12.18 -8.28 24.35
N LYS A 119 -11.90 -8.74 23.13
CA LYS A 119 -10.98 -8.06 22.19
C LYS A 119 -11.68 -7.04 21.29
N GLY A 120 -12.86 -7.39 20.78
CA GLY A 120 -13.63 -6.58 19.83
C GLY A 120 -13.09 -6.56 18.40
N PHE A 121 -12.11 -7.39 18.05
CA PHE A 121 -11.52 -7.43 16.70
C PHE A 121 -11.10 -8.86 16.32
N VAL A 122 -10.84 -9.07 15.03
CA VAL A 122 -10.44 -10.36 14.46
C VAL A 122 -9.34 -10.19 13.41
N ALA A 123 -8.32 -11.04 13.45
CA ALA A 123 -7.32 -11.17 12.39
C ALA A 123 -7.86 -12.08 11.28
N VAL A 124 -7.83 -11.61 10.03
CA VAL A 124 -8.47 -12.25 8.88
C VAL A 124 -7.52 -12.86 7.86
N TYR A 125 -6.26 -12.40 7.80
CA TYR A 125 -5.24 -12.92 6.91
C TYR A 125 -3.91 -13.15 7.66
N ASN A 126 -3.06 -14.01 7.09
CA ASN A 126 -1.66 -14.13 7.51
C ASN A 126 -0.94 -12.77 7.26
N GLY A 127 0.07 -12.44 8.06
CA GLY A 127 0.62 -11.07 8.11
C GLY A 127 -0.26 -10.07 8.89
N ASP A 128 -1.26 -10.57 9.63
CA ASP A 128 -2.15 -9.86 10.55
C ASP A 128 -2.78 -8.55 10.03
N VAL A 129 -3.50 -8.68 8.91
CA VAL A 129 -4.63 -7.79 8.62
C VAL A 129 -5.72 -8.04 9.65
N VAL A 130 -6.03 -7.02 10.45
CA VAL A 130 -6.99 -7.08 11.56
C VAL A 130 -8.15 -6.13 11.28
N LYS A 131 -9.38 -6.56 11.55
CA LYS A 131 -10.58 -5.72 11.41
C LYS A 131 -11.44 -5.72 12.66
N SER A 132 -12.16 -4.61 12.85
CA SER A 132 -13.18 -4.46 13.89
C SER A 132 -14.35 -3.63 13.42
N ASP A 133 -15.55 -4.13 13.68
CA ASP A 133 -16.82 -3.41 13.46
C ASP A 133 -17.39 -2.83 14.75
N VAL A 134 -16.68 -2.99 15.88
CA VAL A 134 -17.15 -2.59 17.22
C VAL A 134 -16.14 -1.74 18.00
N ALA A 135 -14.92 -1.57 17.48
CA ALA A 135 -13.86 -0.79 18.13
C ALA A 135 -14.24 0.68 18.28
N ILE A 136 -14.95 1.25 17.28
CA ILE A 136 -15.40 2.64 17.30
C ILE A 136 -16.90 2.67 17.64
N PRO A 137 -17.30 3.18 18.82
CA PRO A 137 -18.71 3.32 19.15
C PRO A 137 -19.39 4.34 18.23
N PHE A 138 -20.68 4.14 17.94
CA PHE A 138 -21.49 5.06 17.12
C PHE A 138 -21.41 6.52 17.59
N SER A 139 -21.37 6.78 18.91
CA SER A 139 -21.24 8.14 19.42
C SER A 139 -19.92 8.83 19.05
N LEU A 140 -18.83 8.06 18.93
CA LEU A 140 -17.52 8.57 18.50
C LEU A 140 -17.49 8.77 16.98
N GLN A 141 -18.13 7.87 16.22
CA GLN A 141 -18.33 8.04 14.79
C GLN A 141 -19.08 9.35 14.47
N GLU A 142 -20.21 9.60 15.13
CA GLU A 142 -20.97 10.84 14.97
C GLU A 142 -20.18 12.08 15.39
N ALA A 143 -19.40 11.98 16.47
CA ALA A 143 -18.52 13.05 16.90
C ALA A 143 -17.43 13.36 15.85
N LEU A 144 -16.90 12.33 15.17
CA LEU A 144 -15.95 12.51 14.07
C LEU A 144 -16.65 13.20 12.88
N LYS A 145 -17.82 12.72 12.44
CA LYS A 145 -18.58 13.33 11.32
C LYS A 145 -18.82 14.83 11.58
N LEU A 146 -19.30 15.18 12.77
CA LEU A 146 -19.52 16.58 13.17
C LEU A 146 -18.23 17.41 13.24
N ALA A 147 -17.12 16.81 13.65
CA ALA A 147 -15.84 17.49 13.76
C ALA A 147 -15.14 17.70 12.40
N VAL A 148 -15.43 16.85 11.42
CA VAL A 148 -14.90 16.93 10.05
C VAL A 148 -15.71 17.88 9.16
N ALA A 149 -17.02 18.03 9.40
CA ALA A 149 -17.92 18.88 8.59
C ALA A 149 -17.36 20.28 8.25
N PRO A 150 -16.70 21.04 9.16
CA PRO A 150 -16.12 22.34 8.81
C PRO A 150 -14.99 22.32 7.76
N LEU A 151 -14.38 21.15 7.51
CA LEU A 151 -13.39 20.94 6.45
C LEU A 151 -14.06 20.55 5.12
N GLU A 152 -15.23 19.93 5.18
CA GLU A 152 -16.01 19.49 4.01
C GLU A 152 -16.90 20.61 3.45
N ASP A 153 -17.56 21.34 4.35
CA ASP A 153 -18.56 22.37 4.06
C ASP A 153 -17.91 23.73 3.72
N VAL A 154 -16.90 23.70 2.85
CA VAL A 154 -16.23 24.89 2.31
C VAL A 154 -16.80 25.26 0.93
N PRO A 155 -16.71 26.53 0.50
CA PRO A 155 -17.08 26.90 -0.87
C PRO A 155 -16.33 26.05 -1.91
N GLU A 156 -16.95 25.74 -3.05
CA GLU A 156 -16.37 24.87 -4.08
C GLU A 156 -14.94 25.27 -4.48
N ARG A 157 -14.69 26.57 -4.66
CA ARG A 157 -13.37 27.12 -4.99
C ARG A 157 -12.28 26.90 -3.92
N GLU A 158 -12.67 26.51 -2.71
CA GLU A 158 -11.79 26.23 -1.57
C GLU A 158 -11.61 24.72 -1.34
N LYS A 159 -12.40 23.87 -2.00
CA LYS A 159 -12.19 22.42 -1.95
C LYS A 159 -10.83 22.07 -2.52
N ASP A 160 -10.16 21.15 -1.85
CA ASP A 160 -8.84 20.68 -2.25
C ASP A 160 -8.95 19.29 -2.88
N TRP A 161 -9.29 19.27 -4.17
CA TRP A 161 -9.33 18.04 -4.95
C TRP A 161 -7.92 17.49 -5.14
N HIS A 162 -7.79 16.17 -4.98
CA HIS A 162 -6.54 15.46 -5.17
C HIS A 162 -6.11 15.58 -6.64
N PRO A 163 -4.84 15.88 -6.93
CA PRO A 163 -4.36 15.98 -8.31
C PRO A 163 -4.59 14.68 -9.09
N GLY A 164 -5.13 14.80 -10.31
CA GLY A 164 -5.37 13.66 -11.20
C GLY A 164 -6.49 12.72 -10.74
N SER A 165 -7.47 13.22 -9.97
CA SER A 165 -8.61 12.42 -9.49
C SER A 165 -9.95 12.78 -10.11
N ASP A 166 -9.99 13.67 -11.11
CA ASP A 166 -11.22 14.16 -11.74
C ASP A 166 -12.27 14.66 -10.74
N GLU A 167 -11.82 15.37 -9.71
CA GLU A 167 -12.67 15.85 -8.62
C GLU A 167 -13.43 14.72 -7.89
N LYS A 168 -12.89 13.48 -7.88
CA LYS A 168 -13.45 12.36 -7.11
C LYS A 168 -12.84 12.25 -5.72
N VAL A 169 -11.58 12.64 -5.52
CA VAL A 169 -10.90 12.50 -4.23
C VAL A 169 -10.69 13.86 -3.57
N LEU A 170 -11.38 14.12 -2.46
CA LEU A 170 -11.29 15.35 -1.68
C LEU A 170 -10.31 15.19 -0.52
N ASP A 171 -9.22 15.96 -0.54
CA ASP A 171 -8.23 16.01 0.53
C ASP A 171 -8.69 16.95 1.65
N LEU A 172 -9.01 16.43 2.83
CA LEU A 172 -9.41 17.26 3.99
C LEU A 172 -8.22 17.56 4.90
N VAL A 173 -7.45 16.53 5.21
CA VAL A 173 -6.15 16.62 5.89
C VAL A 173 -5.20 15.72 5.13
N HIS A 174 -4.32 16.29 4.32
CA HIS A 174 -3.37 15.51 3.53
C HIS A 174 -1.93 15.75 3.99
N PRO A 175 -1.16 14.71 4.34
CA PRO A 175 0.20 14.86 4.86
C PRO A 175 1.20 15.42 3.81
N SER A 176 0.90 15.29 2.52
CA SER A 176 1.68 15.94 1.44
C SER A 176 1.40 17.43 1.28
N LEU A 177 0.46 18.02 2.02
CA LEU A 177 0.29 19.47 2.07
C LEU A 177 1.09 20.03 3.26
N PHE A 178 1.98 20.98 2.98
CA PHE A 178 2.98 21.47 3.95
C PHE A 178 3.91 20.37 4.53
N PRO A 179 4.49 19.48 3.71
CA PRO A 179 5.46 18.50 4.19
C PRO A 179 6.74 19.21 4.68
N LEU A 180 7.62 18.49 5.36
CA LEU A 180 8.99 18.93 5.53
C LEU A 180 9.68 18.93 4.16
N ILE A 181 10.42 20.00 3.87
CA ILE A 181 11.21 20.19 2.66
C ILE A 181 12.66 20.38 3.08
N TYR A 182 13.51 19.41 2.80
CA TYR A 182 14.93 19.50 3.11
C TYR A 182 15.57 20.68 2.36
N GLY A 183 16.45 21.42 3.03
CA GLY A 183 17.05 22.65 2.51
C GLY A 183 16.15 23.90 2.62
N ARG A 184 14.91 23.78 3.10
CA ARG A 184 13.97 24.91 3.18
C ARG A 184 13.20 25.00 4.49
N SER A 185 12.62 23.89 4.96
CA SER A 185 11.85 23.85 6.21
C SER A 185 12.75 24.16 7.40
N ARG A 186 12.18 24.83 8.41
CA ARG A 186 12.86 25.20 9.64
C ARG A 186 12.48 24.25 10.77
N ALA A 187 13.47 23.72 11.47
CA ALA A 187 13.27 22.90 12.66
C ALA A 187 13.99 23.48 13.88
N LEU A 188 13.40 23.20 15.03
CA LEU A 188 13.92 23.56 16.33
C LEU A 188 14.81 22.42 16.84
N LYS A 189 15.91 22.80 17.52
CA LYS A 189 16.86 21.81 18.04
C LYS A 189 16.32 20.94 19.16
N ALA A 190 15.21 21.35 19.77
CA ALA A 190 14.50 20.60 20.80
C ALA A 190 13.03 20.47 20.40
N ALA A 191 12.41 19.34 20.75
CA ALA A 191 10.99 19.09 20.57
C ALA A 191 10.16 19.97 21.51
N ASN A 192 9.94 21.24 21.15
CA ASN A 192 9.25 22.21 22.02
C ASN A 192 8.07 22.91 21.33
N VAL A 193 7.58 22.41 20.20
CA VAL A 193 6.35 22.91 19.57
C VAL A 193 5.15 22.20 20.19
N SER A 194 4.47 22.88 21.12
CA SER A 194 3.22 22.41 21.74
C SER A 194 1.99 22.93 20.98
N LEU A 195 0.83 22.29 21.19
CA LEU A 195 -0.45 22.72 20.58
C LEU A 195 -0.83 24.18 20.87
N ASP A 196 -0.52 24.70 22.07
CA ASP A 196 -0.91 26.04 22.47
C ASP A 196 0.03 27.12 21.89
N GLU A 197 1.30 26.77 21.65
CA GLU A 197 2.34 27.72 21.24
C GLU A 197 2.72 27.58 19.76
N CYS A 198 2.32 26.53 19.05
CA CYS A 198 2.83 26.22 17.71
C CYS A 198 2.66 27.38 16.72
N VAL A 199 1.48 28.01 16.69
CA VAL A 199 1.18 29.14 15.80
C VAL A 199 2.10 30.32 16.09
N ALA A 200 2.36 30.62 17.37
CA ALA A 200 3.23 31.72 17.78
C ALA A 200 4.71 31.50 17.39
N ARG A 201 5.11 30.25 17.16
CA ARG A 201 6.48 29.85 16.84
C ARG A 201 6.72 29.65 15.35
N CYS A 202 5.74 29.96 14.51
CA CYS A 202 5.85 29.89 13.07
C CYS A 202 7.07 30.71 12.57
N GLY A 203 7.95 30.06 11.81
CA GLY A 203 9.20 30.65 11.29
C GLY A 203 10.39 30.64 12.23
N GLU A 204 10.26 30.12 13.45
CA GLU A 204 11.42 29.81 14.29
C GLU A 204 12.18 28.57 13.79
N GLY A 205 13.43 28.43 14.23
CA GLY A 205 14.27 27.28 13.92
C GLY A 205 15.33 27.55 12.85
N GLU A 206 16.20 26.56 12.67
CA GLU A 206 17.23 26.55 11.64
C GLU A 206 16.76 25.74 10.44
N VAL A 207 17.23 26.11 9.25
CA VAL A 207 16.93 25.37 8.03
C VAL A 207 17.54 23.98 8.14
N ILE A 208 16.72 22.96 7.93
CA ILE A 208 17.17 21.56 7.92
C ILE A 208 18.02 21.37 6.66
N PRO A 209 19.27 20.87 6.76
CA PRO A 209 20.12 20.68 5.60
C PRO A 209 19.55 19.63 4.65
N VAL A 210 19.95 19.68 3.37
CA VAL A 210 19.67 18.60 2.42
C VAL A 210 20.54 17.40 2.78
N PRO A 211 19.98 16.20 3.03
CA PRO A 211 20.76 15.00 3.23
C PRO A 211 21.66 14.71 2.02
N THR A 212 22.89 14.31 2.29
CA THR A 212 23.81 13.84 1.24
C THR A 212 23.36 12.49 0.68
N GLU A 213 23.88 12.09 -0.49
CA GLU A 213 23.59 10.77 -1.07
C GLU A 213 24.01 9.65 -0.11
N THR A 214 25.21 9.73 0.47
CA THR A 214 25.70 8.74 1.44
C THR A 214 24.84 8.62 2.71
N GLU A 215 24.13 9.69 3.10
CA GLU A 215 23.20 9.66 4.22
C GLU A 215 21.86 9.03 3.86
N ALA A 216 21.53 8.95 2.57
CA ALA A 216 20.30 8.40 2.01
C ALA A 216 20.51 7.08 1.25
N GLU A 217 21.75 6.59 1.15
CA GLU A 217 22.06 5.27 0.60
C GLU A 217 21.44 4.18 1.49
N PRO A 218 20.76 3.18 0.93
CA PRO A 218 20.40 1.99 1.70
C PRO A 218 21.71 1.38 2.22
N GLY A 219 21.90 1.39 3.54
CA GLY A 219 23.15 0.93 4.11
C GLY A 219 23.42 -0.52 3.66
N LYS A 220 24.64 -0.80 3.15
CA LYS A 220 25.12 -2.19 3.06
C LYS A 220 24.85 -2.79 4.43
N ALA A 221 24.02 -3.82 4.52
CA ALA A 221 23.71 -4.50 5.76
C ALA A 221 25.02 -4.65 6.52
N ILE A 222 25.19 -3.91 7.62
CA ILE A 222 26.39 -4.03 8.45
C ILE A 222 26.42 -5.51 8.77
N GLU A 223 27.44 -6.22 8.28
CA GLU A 223 27.64 -7.65 8.52
C GLU A 223 27.36 -7.89 10.00
N ARG A 224 26.15 -8.36 10.28
CA ARG A 224 25.74 -8.67 11.64
C ARG A 224 26.55 -9.91 11.89
N HIS A 225 27.65 -9.77 12.64
CA HIS A 225 28.50 -10.89 13.02
C HIS A 225 27.60 -12.01 13.51
N SER A 226 27.43 -12.99 12.62
CA SER A 226 26.76 -14.24 12.87
C SER A 226 27.51 -14.86 14.04
N SER A 227 26.77 -15.21 15.09
CA SER A 227 27.30 -16.17 16.05
C SER A 227 27.65 -17.44 15.25
N PRO A 228 28.88 -17.97 15.38
CA PRO A 228 29.46 -18.82 14.34
C PRO A 228 28.73 -20.17 14.25
N ARG A 229 28.18 -20.48 13.08
CA ARG A 229 28.04 -21.88 12.62
C ARG A 229 29.29 -22.21 11.79
N GLY A 230 29.91 -23.34 12.13
CA GLY A 230 31.26 -23.71 11.70
C GLY A 230 31.42 -23.88 10.19
N GLY A 231 32.59 -23.47 9.68
CA GLY A 231 32.89 -23.42 8.25
C GLY A 231 33.69 -24.58 7.68
N ASN A 232 33.81 -24.51 6.34
CA ASN A 232 34.85 -24.95 5.41
C ASN A 232 34.33 -24.45 4.03
N GLY A 233 35.01 -23.78 3.11
CA GLY A 233 36.43 -23.46 2.87
C GLY A 233 36.75 -23.70 1.38
N GLY A 234 37.08 -22.66 0.59
CA GLY A 234 37.58 -22.72 -0.81
C GLY A 234 36.87 -21.71 -1.74
N MET A 235 37.33 -20.51 -2.09
CA MET A 235 38.53 -19.97 -2.79
C MET A 235 38.50 -20.06 -4.34
N ASP A 236 38.58 -18.86 -4.95
CA ASP A 236 39.08 -18.47 -6.30
C ASP A 236 38.10 -18.59 -7.51
N THR A 237 38.03 -17.73 -8.55
CA THR A 237 38.49 -16.37 -8.94
C THR A 237 37.98 -16.08 -10.39
N GLU A 238 37.58 -14.83 -10.67
CA GLU A 238 37.77 -14.02 -11.91
C GLU A 238 37.28 -14.43 -13.34
N GLY A 239 36.73 -13.42 -14.05
CA GLY A 239 36.76 -13.22 -15.52
C GLY A 239 35.38 -13.03 -16.17
N ILE A 240 34.84 -11.81 -16.38
CA ILE A 240 35.08 -10.79 -17.45
C ILE A 240 34.74 -11.24 -18.89
N SER A 241 33.92 -10.40 -19.56
CA SER A 241 33.81 -10.13 -21.03
C SER A 241 32.91 -11.06 -21.86
N ASP A 242 32.06 -10.62 -22.80
CA ASP A 242 31.58 -9.32 -23.32
C ASP A 242 30.42 -9.59 -24.33
N TYR A 243 29.65 -8.54 -24.69
CA TYR A 243 28.84 -8.33 -25.93
C TYR A 243 27.61 -9.26 -26.12
N GLU A 244 26.43 -8.82 -26.58
CA GLU A 244 26.14 -7.84 -27.63
C GLU A 244 24.64 -7.43 -27.63
N VAL A 245 24.40 -6.13 -27.72
CA VAL A 245 23.33 -5.36 -28.39
C VAL A 245 22.05 -6.11 -28.85
N ILE A 246 20.90 -5.68 -28.34
CA ILE A 246 19.65 -5.58 -29.14
C ILE A 246 19.01 -4.22 -28.85
N GLU A 247 18.80 -3.48 -29.94
CA GLU A 247 18.19 -2.16 -30.05
C GLU A 247 16.66 -2.22 -30.05
N GLU A 248 16.06 -1.16 -29.52
CA GLU A 248 14.74 -0.58 -29.83
C GLU A 248 13.46 -1.39 -29.53
N LEU A 249 12.55 -0.81 -28.72
CA LEU A 249 11.21 -0.36 -29.15
C LEU A 249 10.36 0.18 -27.97
N ASP A 250 10.24 1.50 -27.97
CA ASP A 250 9.16 2.45 -27.68
C ASP A 250 7.79 2.05 -27.03
N ASP A 251 7.31 3.03 -26.25
CA ASP A 251 5.93 3.42 -25.87
C ASP A 251 5.09 2.55 -24.91
N VAL A 252 4.83 3.04 -23.68
CA VAL A 252 3.51 2.88 -23.02
C VAL A 252 3.22 4.08 -22.08
N ASP A 253 2.31 4.95 -22.53
CA ASP A 253 1.69 6.03 -21.76
C ASP A 253 0.25 5.65 -21.38
N ASP A 254 -0.27 6.46 -20.46
CA ASP A 254 -1.52 6.36 -19.73
C ASP A 254 -2.82 6.20 -20.57
N GLU A 255 -3.84 5.66 -19.89
CA GLU A 255 -5.29 5.67 -20.20
C GLU A 255 -5.87 4.83 -21.35
N ALA A 256 -6.94 4.11 -21.00
CA ALA A 256 -7.75 3.28 -21.88
C ALA A 256 -8.78 4.13 -22.64
N GLU A 257 -8.65 4.19 -23.97
CA GLU A 257 -9.76 4.48 -24.89
C GLU A 257 -10.02 3.29 -25.82
N ILE A 258 -11.32 3.09 -26.09
CA ILE A 258 -11.94 1.92 -26.73
C ILE A 258 -11.64 1.90 -28.24
N PRO A 259 -11.17 0.77 -28.84
CA PRO A 259 -11.06 0.66 -30.30
C PRO A 259 -12.40 0.40 -31.00
N GLU A 260 -12.71 1.25 -31.99
CA GLU A 260 -13.93 1.29 -32.81
C GLU A 260 -13.95 0.22 -33.96
N GLU A 261 -13.54 -1.02 -33.68
CA GLU A 261 -13.51 -2.14 -34.66
C GLU A 261 -14.11 -3.45 -34.08
N LEU A 262 -15.11 -3.34 -33.20
CA LEU A 262 -15.96 -4.47 -32.76
C LEU A 262 -17.43 -4.32 -33.22
N LEU A 263 -17.62 -3.75 -34.41
CA LEU A 263 -18.90 -3.72 -35.12
C LEU A 263 -18.75 -4.32 -36.52
N LYS A 264 -18.66 -5.66 -36.61
CA LYS A 264 -19.28 -6.50 -37.67
C LYS A 264 -18.95 -7.99 -37.49
N THR A 265 -19.97 -8.82 -37.76
CA THR A 265 -20.00 -10.29 -37.83
C THR A 265 -19.87 -11.00 -36.47
N PHE A 266 -20.89 -11.66 -35.91
CA PHE A 266 -21.86 -12.58 -36.51
C PHE A 266 -23.28 -12.36 -35.97
N GLY A 267 -24.26 -12.41 -36.87
CA GLY A 267 -25.64 -12.74 -36.52
C GLY A 267 -25.83 -14.26 -36.52
N ALA A 268 -26.79 -14.72 -35.71
CA ALA A 268 -28.02 -15.35 -36.19
C ALA A 268 -28.63 -16.28 -35.12
N ASN A 269 -29.97 -16.20 -35.07
CA ASN A 269 -30.93 -17.22 -34.65
C ASN A 269 -31.20 -17.35 -33.13
N GLN A 270 -32.44 -17.45 -32.66
CA GLN A 270 -33.72 -17.76 -33.32
C GLN A 270 -34.87 -17.54 -32.30
N GLU A 271 -36.05 -17.17 -32.82
CA GLU A 271 -37.41 -17.69 -32.47
C GLU A 271 -37.91 -17.51 -31.00
N ASP A 272 -39.16 -17.21 -30.68
CA ASP A 272 -40.44 -17.12 -31.40
C ASP A 272 -41.50 -16.53 -30.43
N ASP A 273 -42.67 -16.20 -30.99
CA ASP A 273 -44.02 -16.10 -30.37
C ASP A 273 -44.39 -14.87 -29.52
N GLU A 274 -45.58 -14.26 -29.63
CA GLU A 274 -46.71 -14.27 -30.59
C GLU A 274 -47.69 -13.17 -30.08
N ASP A 275 -48.37 -12.52 -31.02
CA ASP A 275 -49.78 -12.08 -30.95
C ASP A 275 -50.28 -10.92 -30.05
N ALA A 276 -50.59 -9.77 -30.69
CA ALA A 276 -51.89 -9.49 -31.35
C ALA A 276 -52.52 -8.11 -31.07
N GLU A 277 -53.26 -7.67 -32.09
CA GLU A 277 -54.18 -6.53 -32.22
C GLU A 277 -53.51 -5.15 -32.46
N GLY A 278 -53.71 -4.44 -33.57
CA GLY A 278 -54.63 -4.56 -34.69
C GLY A 278 -54.87 -3.14 -35.23
N GLU A 279 -54.45 -2.93 -36.48
CA GLU A 279 -54.91 -2.02 -37.55
C GLU A 279 -55.67 -0.72 -37.21
N ASP A 280 -55.22 0.44 -37.72
CA ASP A 280 -55.80 1.04 -38.94
C ASP A 280 -55.24 2.45 -39.34
N GLU A 281 -55.21 2.64 -40.67
CA GLU A 281 -55.24 3.88 -41.50
C GLU A 281 -53.94 4.53 -42.04
N ASP A 282 -53.64 4.15 -43.30
CA ASP A 282 -53.55 4.96 -44.55
C ASP A 282 -52.33 5.87 -44.79
N GLU A 283 -51.42 5.46 -45.68
CA GLU A 283 -51.38 5.63 -47.16
C GLU A 283 -50.71 6.95 -47.60
N ASP A 284 -49.51 6.82 -48.20
CA ASP A 284 -49.15 7.51 -49.45
C ASP A 284 -47.90 6.83 -50.05
N GLU A 285 -48.14 6.03 -51.08
CA GLU A 285 -47.15 5.59 -52.06
C GLU A 285 -46.81 6.76 -53.01
N ASN A 286 -45.58 6.88 -53.51
CA ASN A 286 -45.26 6.38 -54.85
C ASN A 286 -43.79 6.64 -55.24
N ASN A 287 -43.27 5.67 -55.98
CA ASN A 287 -41.92 5.46 -56.49
C ASN A 287 -41.75 6.04 -57.90
N GLY A 288 -40.49 6.06 -58.38
CA GLY A 288 -40.14 6.06 -59.82
C GLY A 288 -39.03 7.06 -60.16
N GLU A 289 -37.80 6.58 -60.41
CA GLU A 289 -37.22 6.33 -61.76
C GLU A 289 -36.65 7.63 -62.38
N GLU A 290 -35.56 7.73 -63.13
CA GLU A 290 -34.36 6.98 -63.51
C GLU A 290 -33.60 7.95 -64.48
N GLU A 291 -32.28 7.80 -64.68
CA GLU A 291 -31.48 8.28 -65.85
C GLU A 291 -31.33 9.82 -66.06
N GLU A 292 -30.31 10.43 -66.68
CA GLU A 292 -29.00 10.10 -67.25
C GLU A 292 -28.25 11.45 -67.45
N GLU A 293 -26.91 11.38 -67.50
CA GLU A 293 -25.89 12.17 -68.21
C GLU A 293 -26.09 13.64 -68.65
N GLU A 294 -25.06 14.48 -68.46
CA GLU A 294 -24.55 15.37 -69.53
C GLU A 294 -23.09 15.84 -69.28
N GLU A 295 -22.39 16.03 -70.40
CA GLU A 295 -20.96 16.05 -70.67
C GLU A 295 -20.25 17.41 -70.50
N ALA A 296 -18.92 17.35 -70.25
CA ALA A 296 -17.81 18.02 -70.98
C ALA A 296 -17.74 19.57 -71.03
N GLU A 297 -16.59 20.27 -71.10
CA GLU A 297 -15.31 20.01 -71.79
C GLU A 297 -14.30 21.12 -71.35
N ASP A 298 -13.03 20.96 -71.76
CA ASP A 298 -11.93 21.95 -71.90
C ASP A 298 -10.75 22.01 -70.89
N ASN A 299 -9.72 21.23 -71.26
CA ASN A 299 -8.35 21.60 -71.66
C ASN A 299 -7.24 21.93 -70.62
N ASP A 300 -6.34 20.95 -70.52
CA ASP A 300 -4.90 20.97 -70.86
C ASP A 300 -3.87 21.84 -70.09
N GLU A 301 -3.11 21.10 -69.26
CA GLU A 301 -1.64 20.97 -69.14
C GLU A 301 -0.71 21.98 -69.85
N ASP A 302 0.32 22.47 -69.13
CA ASP A 302 1.75 22.23 -69.47
C ASP A 302 2.77 22.86 -68.48
N GLU A 303 3.66 21.99 -68.00
CA GLU A 303 5.13 22.04 -67.74
C GLU A 303 5.94 23.28 -67.24
N GLU A 304 6.77 22.95 -66.22
CA GLU A 304 8.21 23.23 -65.99
C GLU A 304 8.80 24.58 -65.48
N ASN A 305 9.72 24.38 -64.51
CA ASN A 305 10.97 25.10 -64.17
C ASN A 305 10.95 26.40 -63.33
N GLY A 306 11.87 26.44 -62.34
CA GLY A 306 12.44 27.71 -61.85
C GLY A 306 12.95 27.70 -60.40
N GLU A 307 14.27 27.59 -60.24
CA GLU A 307 15.08 27.82 -59.03
C GLU A 307 14.90 29.24 -58.45
N GLU A 308 15.15 29.43 -57.14
CA GLU A 308 16.04 30.49 -56.63
C GLU A 308 16.30 30.36 -55.11
N GLU A 309 17.58 30.46 -54.77
CA GLU A 309 18.25 30.48 -53.46
C GLU A 309 18.00 31.81 -52.72
N GLU A 310 18.01 31.85 -51.36
CA GLU A 310 18.65 32.96 -50.62
C GLU A 310 19.20 32.52 -49.24
N GLU A 311 20.53 32.55 -49.21
CA GLU A 311 21.56 32.71 -48.18
C GLU A 311 21.29 32.59 -46.66
N ALA A 312 22.11 31.73 -46.04
CA ALA A 312 22.47 31.74 -44.63
C ALA A 312 23.50 32.84 -44.33
N GLY A 313 23.35 33.50 -43.17
CA GLY A 313 24.34 34.40 -42.59
C GLY A 313 24.59 34.06 -41.12
N ASP A 314 25.74 33.44 -40.86
CA ASP A 314 26.37 33.36 -39.54
C ASP A 314 26.66 34.76 -38.98
N ASN A 315 26.49 34.91 -37.66
CA ASN A 315 27.48 35.57 -36.80
C ASN A 315 27.20 35.22 -35.33
N ASP A 316 28.18 34.56 -34.74
CA ASP A 316 28.43 34.45 -33.31
C ASP A 316 28.55 35.84 -32.65
N ASP A 317 28.08 35.97 -31.40
CA ASP A 317 28.91 36.46 -30.30
C ASP A 317 28.19 36.34 -28.95
N ASP A 318 28.94 35.75 -28.01
CA ASP A 318 28.62 35.36 -26.65
C ASP A 318 28.25 36.50 -25.68
N GLU A 319 27.28 36.27 -24.79
CA GLU A 319 27.32 36.74 -23.40
C GLU A 319 26.39 35.87 -22.51
N ALA A 320 27.00 35.02 -21.69
CA ALA A 320 26.35 34.09 -20.77
C ALA A 320 25.86 34.77 -19.47
N PRO A 321 24.77 34.26 -18.85
CA PRO A 321 24.59 34.32 -17.41
C PRO A 321 24.73 32.95 -16.74
N GLU A 322 25.31 33.04 -15.55
CA GLU A 322 25.77 32.04 -14.58
C GLU A 322 24.79 30.89 -14.26
N GLN A 323 25.28 29.66 -14.50
CA GLN A 323 25.17 28.41 -13.74
C GLN A 323 24.03 28.25 -12.73
N ALA A 324 22.97 27.56 -13.17
CA ALA A 324 22.19 26.67 -12.33
C ALA A 324 22.80 25.26 -12.47
N ASP A 325 23.71 24.91 -11.57
CA ASP A 325 24.29 23.56 -11.52
C ASP A 325 23.48 22.73 -10.52
N ASP A 326 22.70 21.78 -11.04
CA ASP A 326 22.56 20.38 -10.57
C ASP A 326 21.42 19.71 -11.36
N GLU A 327 21.57 19.64 -12.69
CA GLU A 327 20.89 18.64 -13.53
C GLU A 327 21.87 17.51 -13.82
N ASP A 328 21.40 16.28 -13.54
CA ASP A 328 21.86 15.01 -14.07
C ASP A 328 23.34 14.67 -13.91
N ASN A 329 23.64 13.92 -12.84
CA ASN A 329 24.79 13.04 -12.79
C ASN A 329 24.57 11.89 -13.80
N PRO A 330 25.32 11.81 -14.91
CA PRO A 330 25.11 10.80 -15.95
C PRO A 330 25.73 9.44 -15.57
N GLY A 331 26.01 9.22 -14.29
CA GLY A 331 26.70 8.03 -13.76
C GLY A 331 25.91 7.22 -12.73
N SER A 332 24.66 7.58 -12.41
CA SER A 332 23.81 6.72 -11.56
C SER A 332 23.16 5.63 -12.40
N ASP A 333 23.30 4.38 -11.99
CA ASP A 333 22.58 3.23 -12.53
C ASP A 333 21.07 3.55 -12.56
N PRO A 334 20.38 3.45 -13.73
CA PRO A 334 18.94 3.66 -13.84
C PRO A 334 18.11 2.78 -12.90
N TRP A 335 18.71 1.73 -12.33
CA TRP A 335 18.09 0.75 -11.44
C TRP A 335 18.47 0.93 -9.96
N GLU A 336 19.14 2.02 -9.59
CA GLU A 336 19.50 2.28 -8.20
C GLU A 336 18.24 2.66 -7.39
N HIS A 337 17.63 1.67 -6.74
CA HIS A 337 16.49 1.88 -5.85
C HIS A 337 16.86 2.86 -4.72
N LYS A 338 16.18 4.02 -4.67
CA LYS A 338 16.39 5.08 -3.67
C LYS A 338 15.23 5.10 -2.66
N PRO A 339 15.31 4.36 -1.55
CA PRO A 339 14.19 4.21 -0.63
C PRO A 339 13.94 5.42 0.28
N TYR A 340 14.89 6.36 0.30
CA TYR A 340 14.82 7.60 1.07
C TYR A 340 14.64 8.82 0.16
N SER A 341 13.71 9.71 0.51
CA SER A 341 13.57 11.00 -0.18
C SER A 341 14.59 12.01 0.37
N ARG A 342 15.37 12.65 -0.50
CA ARG A 342 16.25 13.76 -0.09
C ARG A 342 15.53 15.11 -0.13
N LYS A 343 14.28 15.14 -0.59
CA LYS A 343 13.50 16.37 -0.84
C LYS A 343 12.40 16.56 0.18
N PHE A 344 11.61 15.53 0.45
CA PHE A 344 10.40 15.63 1.25
C PHE A 344 10.34 14.62 2.40
N GLN A 345 9.59 14.98 3.45
CA GLN A 345 9.18 14.05 4.48
C GLN A 345 7.82 14.43 5.04
N TRP A 346 6.94 13.45 5.26
CA TRP A 346 5.71 13.69 6.01
C TRP A 346 5.99 13.89 7.50
N LEU A 347 5.30 14.86 8.11
CA LEU A 347 5.49 15.20 9.52
C LEU A 347 4.45 14.48 10.40
N PRO A 348 4.85 13.46 11.20
CA PRO A 348 3.97 12.91 12.21
C PRO A 348 3.70 13.91 13.34
N CYS A 349 2.56 13.75 14.01
CA CYS A 349 2.32 14.37 15.31
C CYS A 349 2.74 13.46 16.45
N GLU A 350 3.01 14.08 17.61
CA GLU A 350 3.41 13.40 18.84
C GLU A 350 2.20 12.97 19.66
N VAL A 351 2.20 11.71 20.10
CA VAL A 351 1.09 11.10 20.81
C VAL A 351 1.56 10.54 22.14
N ASP A 352 1.08 11.12 23.23
CA ASP A 352 1.27 10.62 24.59
C ASP A 352 0.24 9.52 24.90
N ILE A 353 0.75 8.37 25.33
CA ILE A 353 -0.02 7.17 25.70
C ILE A 353 0.21 6.73 27.15
N SER A 354 0.89 7.56 27.95
CA SER A 354 1.28 7.28 29.34
C SER A 354 0.13 7.41 30.36
N GLY A 355 -1.00 7.99 29.95
CA GLY A 355 -2.15 8.23 30.81
C GLY A 355 -2.84 6.94 31.29
N GLU A 356 -3.60 7.05 32.38
CA GLU A 356 -4.36 5.90 32.92
C GLU A 356 -5.44 5.40 31.95
N GLY A 357 -5.62 4.07 31.88
CA GLY A 357 -6.62 3.43 31.02
C GLY A 357 -6.36 3.62 29.52
N ASP A 358 -7.40 3.95 28.77
CA ASP A 358 -7.32 4.18 27.31
C ASP A 358 -6.91 5.62 26.97
N SER A 359 -6.39 6.40 27.92
CA SER A 359 -6.04 7.81 27.67
C SER A 359 -4.96 7.94 26.59
N VAL A 360 -5.21 8.81 25.62
CA VAL A 360 -4.30 9.19 24.53
C VAL A 360 -4.42 10.68 24.35
N ARG A 361 -3.29 11.38 24.21
CA ARG A 361 -3.25 12.82 23.95
C ARG A 361 -2.29 13.16 22.84
N ILE A 362 -2.76 13.94 21.87
CA ILE A 362 -1.89 14.53 20.86
C ILE A 362 -1.22 15.75 21.51
N THR A 363 0.10 15.85 21.42
CA THR A 363 0.90 16.85 22.13
C THR A 363 1.56 17.88 21.20
N SER A 364 1.68 17.57 19.90
CA SER A 364 2.07 18.49 18.83
C SER A 364 0.99 18.55 17.74
N TYR A 365 1.00 19.60 16.91
CA TYR A 365 -0.08 19.77 15.92
C TYR A 365 -0.08 18.65 14.87
N ILE A 366 -1.26 18.25 14.40
CA ILE A 366 -1.42 17.41 13.21
C ILE A 366 -1.07 18.28 12.00
N ASN A 367 -0.18 17.80 11.12
CA ASN A 367 0.20 18.56 9.94
C ASN A 367 -1.05 18.94 9.12
N ASN A 368 -1.07 20.19 8.64
CA ASN A 368 -2.21 20.76 7.92
C ASN A 368 -3.55 20.83 8.69
N LEU A 369 -3.56 20.75 10.03
CA LEU A 369 -4.79 20.86 10.81
C LEU A 369 -4.65 21.82 12.00
N HIS A 370 -5.34 22.96 11.96
CA HIS A 370 -5.18 24.02 12.97
C HIS A 370 -5.68 23.57 14.36
N PRO A 371 -4.82 23.47 15.39
CA PRO A 371 -5.16 22.82 16.65
C PRO A 371 -6.20 23.57 17.48
N GLN A 372 -6.29 24.89 17.33
CA GLN A 372 -7.24 25.70 18.08
C GLN A 372 -8.61 25.78 17.40
N ALA A 373 -8.64 25.69 16.06
CA ALA A 373 -9.86 25.77 15.27
C ALA A 373 -10.58 24.42 15.22
N HIS A 374 -9.83 23.32 15.21
CA HIS A 374 -10.36 21.96 15.08
C HIS A 374 -10.18 21.12 16.34
N LYS A 375 -10.28 21.72 17.54
CA LYS A 375 -10.18 20.99 18.83
C LYS A 375 -11.08 19.75 18.92
N PRO A 376 -12.36 19.78 18.46
CA PRO A 376 -13.20 18.58 18.47
C PRO A 376 -12.62 17.45 17.62
N LEU A 377 -12.00 17.76 16.48
CA LEU A 377 -11.40 16.76 15.60
C LEU A 377 -10.17 16.13 16.23
N TYR A 378 -9.30 16.91 16.88
CA TYR A 378 -8.19 16.37 17.67
C TYR A 378 -8.69 15.40 18.74
N SER A 379 -9.76 15.77 19.47
CA SER A 379 -10.32 14.90 20.52
C SER A 379 -10.95 13.62 19.97
N ALA A 380 -11.54 13.65 18.77
CA ALA A 380 -12.04 12.46 18.09
C ALA A 380 -10.88 11.55 17.64
N VAL A 381 -9.85 12.13 17.02
CA VAL A 381 -8.66 11.40 16.55
C VAL A 381 -7.90 10.76 17.73
N GLU A 382 -7.72 11.47 18.85
CA GLU A 382 -7.14 10.91 20.10
C GLU A 382 -7.87 9.63 20.55
N GLN A 383 -9.21 9.67 20.56
CA GLN A 383 -10.01 8.51 20.94
C GLN A 383 -9.93 7.38 19.92
N ILE A 384 -9.86 7.69 18.62
CA ILE A 384 -9.72 6.66 17.57
C ILE A 384 -8.34 6.00 17.64
N ILE A 385 -7.26 6.77 17.87
CA ILE A 385 -5.92 6.24 18.10
C ILE A 385 -5.94 5.28 19.31
N ALA A 386 -6.61 5.67 20.41
CA ALA A 386 -6.75 4.79 21.57
C ALA A 386 -7.40 3.43 21.23
N ARG A 387 -8.36 3.42 20.29
CA ARG A 387 -9.03 2.21 19.80
C ARG A 387 -8.20 1.44 18.76
N ALA A 388 -7.32 2.11 18.02
CA ALA A 388 -6.40 1.48 17.06
C ALA A 388 -5.24 0.76 17.74
N ILE A 389 -4.77 1.22 18.91
CA ILE A 389 -3.60 0.62 19.61
C ILE A 389 -3.74 -0.90 19.83
N PRO A 390 -4.84 -1.45 20.36
CA PRO A 390 -4.98 -2.90 20.51
C PRO A 390 -4.96 -3.67 19.18
N LEU A 391 -5.45 -3.05 18.09
CA LEU A 391 -5.42 -3.65 16.76
C LEU A 391 -4.00 -3.60 16.18
N TRP A 392 -3.26 -2.49 16.34
CA TRP A 392 -1.84 -2.42 16.00
C TRP A 392 -0.98 -3.41 16.78
N ASN A 393 -1.26 -3.62 18.07
CA ASN A 393 -0.61 -4.67 18.86
C ASN A 393 -0.79 -6.05 18.22
N ALA A 394 -2.01 -6.37 17.77
CA ALA A 394 -2.28 -7.61 17.06
C ALA A 394 -1.52 -7.65 15.72
N THR A 395 -1.66 -6.63 14.88
CA THR A 395 -0.98 -6.48 13.59
C THR A 395 0.54 -6.63 13.66
N LEU A 396 1.20 -6.07 14.68
CA LEU A 396 2.66 -6.09 14.80
C LEU A 396 3.19 -7.34 15.53
N THR A 397 2.34 -8.11 16.21
CA THR A 397 2.77 -9.28 17.00
C THR A 397 3.45 -10.37 16.16
N PRO A 398 2.93 -10.78 14.99
CA PRO A 398 3.62 -11.77 14.16
C PRO A 398 4.95 -11.25 13.63
N LEU A 399 5.09 -9.95 13.39
CA LEU A 399 6.38 -9.40 12.94
C LEU A 399 7.44 -9.47 14.05
N LYS A 400 7.03 -9.37 15.31
CA LYS A 400 7.91 -9.57 16.47
C LYS A 400 8.20 -11.05 16.71
N THR A 401 7.19 -11.91 16.55
CA THR A 401 7.28 -13.35 16.81
C THR A 401 6.62 -14.16 15.69
N PRO A 402 7.26 -14.31 14.51
CA PRO A 402 6.64 -14.96 13.34
C PRO A 402 6.17 -16.38 13.60
N ASN A 403 6.96 -17.12 14.38
CA ASN A 403 6.71 -18.51 14.75
C ASN A 403 5.59 -18.69 15.81
N SER A 404 4.89 -17.63 16.21
CA SER A 404 3.76 -17.72 17.14
C SER A 404 2.43 -18.10 16.45
N SER A 405 2.36 -17.96 15.13
CA SER A 405 1.23 -18.36 14.30
C SER A 405 1.36 -19.83 13.85
N CYS A 406 0.21 -20.51 13.70
CA CYS A 406 0.16 -21.90 13.25
C CYS A 406 -0.12 -21.96 11.75
N GLU A 407 0.60 -22.81 11.04
CA GLU A 407 0.27 -23.21 9.67
C GLU A 407 -1.04 -24.00 9.69
N ARG A 408 -1.99 -23.65 8.81
CA ARG A 408 -3.28 -24.37 8.75
C ARG A 408 -3.16 -25.64 7.93
N ILE A 409 -2.36 -25.56 6.85
CA ILE A 409 -2.04 -26.67 5.97
C ILE A 409 -0.51 -26.76 5.87
N PRO A 410 0.12 -27.61 6.71
CA PRO A 410 1.54 -27.93 6.55
C PRO A 410 1.77 -28.66 5.22
N PHE A 411 2.78 -28.24 4.46
CA PHE A 411 3.11 -28.87 3.18
C PHE A 411 4.62 -29.01 3.07
N SER A 412 5.11 -30.24 3.15
CA SER A 412 6.56 -30.56 3.20
C SER A 412 6.97 -31.66 2.22
N THR A 413 6.00 -32.28 1.54
CA THR A 413 6.24 -33.30 0.52
C THR A 413 5.11 -33.23 -0.48
N VAL A 414 5.45 -33.38 -1.76
CA VAL A 414 4.47 -33.45 -2.84
C VAL A 414 4.01 -34.89 -3.02
N ASP A 415 2.72 -35.12 -2.85
CA ASP A 415 2.08 -36.41 -3.10
C ASP A 415 1.42 -36.40 -4.49
N TYR A 416 1.52 -37.50 -5.22
CA TYR A 416 0.90 -37.69 -6.53
C TYR A 416 -0.09 -38.86 -6.52
N ASP A 417 -1.25 -38.69 -7.13
CA ASP A 417 -2.23 -39.77 -7.38
C ASP A 417 -3.04 -39.51 -8.66
N PRO A 418 -2.79 -40.25 -9.76
CA PRO A 418 -1.83 -41.36 -9.86
C PRO A 418 -0.38 -40.87 -9.83
N ASP A 419 0.51 -41.73 -9.30
CA ASP A 419 1.97 -41.56 -9.29
C ASP A 419 2.62 -42.52 -10.33
N PRO A 420 2.69 -42.10 -11.62
CA PRO A 420 3.23 -42.93 -12.69
C PRO A 420 4.74 -43.18 -12.60
N GLU A 421 5.47 -42.37 -11.84
CA GLU A 421 6.93 -42.49 -11.66
C GLU A 421 7.26 -43.67 -10.76
N ASN A 422 6.48 -43.87 -9.70
CA ASN A 422 6.59 -45.03 -8.80
C ASN A 422 5.68 -46.21 -9.19
N ALA A 423 4.96 -46.12 -10.33
CA ALA A 423 4.10 -47.19 -10.83
C ALA A 423 4.93 -48.41 -11.32
N PRO A 424 4.36 -49.64 -11.30
CA PRO A 424 5.03 -50.81 -11.84
C PRO A 424 5.50 -50.60 -13.29
N GLU A 425 6.68 -51.12 -13.67
CA GLU A 425 7.23 -51.02 -15.04
C GLU A 425 6.26 -51.50 -16.14
N THR A 426 5.31 -52.37 -15.78
CA THR A 426 4.26 -52.87 -16.69
C THR A 426 3.21 -51.84 -17.06
N GLU A 427 3.10 -50.74 -16.32
CA GLU A 427 2.21 -49.62 -16.60
C GLU A 427 2.93 -48.58 -17.46
N GLY A 428 2.19 -47.84 -18.28
CA GLY A 428 2.75 -46.86 -19.21
C GLY A 428 3.41 -47.47 -20.46
N PRO A 429 4.03 -46.62 -21.30
CA PRO A 429 4.63 -47.06 -22.55
C PRO A 429 5.81 -48.00 -22.34
N GLN A 430 5.94 -48.99 -23.24
CA GLN A 430 7.01 -49.99 -23.26
C GLN A 430 7.97 -49.70 -24.42
N GLN A 431 9.23 -50.14 -24.30
CA GLN A 431 10.21 -49.99 -25.38
C GLN A 431 9.83 -50.87 -26.58
N ARG A 432 9.83 -50.28 -27.77
CA ARG A 432 9.49 -50.98 -29.01
C ARG A 432 10.73 -51.68 -29.57
N PRO A 433 10.57 -52.75 -30.39
CA PRO A 433 11.72 -53.51 -30.90
C PRO A 433 12.71 -52.72 -31.77
N ASP A 434 12.26 -51.67 -32.44
CA ASP A 434 13.04 -50.86 -33.39
C ASP A 434 13.32 -49.44 -32.89
N GLU A 435 13.07 -49.19 -31.60
CA GLU A 435 13.20 -47.88 -30.96
C GLU A 435 14.46 -47.83 -30.12
N ASP A 436 15.17 -46.71 -30.18
CA ASP A 436 16.34 -46.51 -29.35
C ASP A 436 15.96 -46.18 -27.90
N GLU A 437 16.97 -46.08 -27.04
CA GLU A 437 16.76 -45.85 -25.60
C GLU A 437 16.24 -44.43 -25.33
N ASP A 438 16.72 -43.45 -26.09
CA ASP A 438 16.38 -42.04 -25.89
C ASP A 438 14.91 -41.77 -26.26
N ASP A 439 14.45 -42.25 -27.43
CA ASP A 439 13.05 -42.16 -27.88
C ASP A 439 12.09 -42.87 -26.91
N TYR A 440 12.53 -43.98 -26.30
CA TYR A 440 11.74 -44.69 -25.30
C TYR A 440 11.57 -43.85 -24.02
N TRP A 441 12.66 -43.29 -23.50
CA TRP A 441 12.64 -42.47 -22.30
C TRP A 441 11.87 -41.17 -22.50
N GLU A 442 11.98 -40.51 -23.66
CA GLU A 442 11.18 -39.33 -23.98
C GLU A 442 9.67 -39.62 -23.89
N ARG A 443 9.20 -40.70 -24.52
CA ARG A 443 7.78 -41.10 -24.41
C ARG A 443 7.38 -41.51 -23.01
N ARG A 444 8.31 -42.07 -22.23
CA ARG A 444 8.05 -42.48 -20.85
C ARG A 444 7.87 -41.25 -19.96
N GLU A 445 8.76 -40.26 -20.08
CA GLU A 445 8.69 -38.97 -19.41
C GLU A 445 7.43 -38.20 -19.79
N GLU A 446 7.06 -38.18 -21.07
CA GLU A 446 5.81 -37.56 -21.53
C GLU A 446 4.58 -38.23 -20.89
N TRP A 447 4.58 -39.57 -20.78
CA TRP A 447 3.51 -40.30 -20.10
C TRP A 447 3.46 -40.00 -18.61
N ILE A 448 4.61 -39.95 -17.93
CA ILE A 448 4.71 -39.60 -16.50
C ILE A 448 4.15 -38.19 -16.29
N THR A 449 4.64 -37.21 -17.04
CA THR A 449 4.23 -35.80 -16.94
C THR A 449 2.74 -35.60 -17.24
N SER A 450 2.22 -36.28 -18.27
CA SER A 450 0.80 -36.14 -18.65
C SER A 450 -0.16 -36.93 -17.75
N THR A 451 0.32 -37.96 -17.05
CA THR A 451 -0.51 -38.82 -16.17
C THR A 451 -0.47 -38.37 -14.72
N ARG A 452 0.67 -37.87 -14.22
CA ARG A 452 0.83 -37.48 -12.81
C ARG A 452 -0.20 -36.42 -12.43
N ARG A 453 -0.75 -36.51 -11.23
CA ARG A 453 -1.67 -35.50 -10.69
C ARG A 453 -1.25 -35.19 -9.27
N VAL A 454 -0.98 -33.93 -9.00
CA VAL A 454 -0.65 -33.44 -7.66
C VAL A 454 -1.88 -33.61 -6.77
N VAL A 455 -1.69 -34.24 -5.62
CA VAL A 455 -2.72 -34.32 -4.58
C VAL A 455 -2.73 -33.01 -3.82
N MET A 456 -3.86 -32.31 -3.88
CA MET A 456 -4.03 -31.08 -3.11
C MET A 456 -4.03 -31.38 -1.60
N PRO A 457 -3.28 -30.63 -0.79
CA PRO A 457 -3.21 -30.90 0.64
C PRO A 457 -4.51 -30.54 1.34
N GLU A 458 -4.85 -31.27 2.40
CA GLU A 458 -6.01 -31.02 3.26
C GLU A 458 -5.55 -30.56 4.65
N PRO A 459 -6.32 -29.69 5.33
CA PRO A 459 -6.02 -29.33 6.71
C PRO A 459 -6.24 -30.52 7.65
N SER A 460 -5.34 -30.67 8.62
CA SER A 460 -5.60 -31.51 9.80
C SER A 460 -6.64 -30.85 10.72
N PRO A 461 -7.34 -31.58 11.60
CA PRO A 461 -8.28 -30.99 12.53
C PRO A 461 -7.68 -29.81 13.33
N PHE A 462 -8.45 -28.73 13.47
CA PHE A 462 -7.99 -27.51 14.14
C PHE A 462 -7.50 -27.79 15.58
N VAL A 463 -6.29 -27.32 15.87
CA VAL A 463 -5.71 -27.31 17.21
C VAL A 463 -5.49 -25.85 17.64
N PRO A 464 -6.03 -25.42 18.80
CA PRO A 464 -5.80 -24.09 19.30
C PRO A 464 -4.29 -23.75 19.42
N PRO A 465 -3.85 -22.50 19.13
CA PRO A 465 -2.42 -22.15 19.15
C PRO A 465 -1.69 -22.46 20.46
N HIS A 466 -2.34 -22.24 21.60
CA HIS A 466 -1.77 -22.58 22.91
C HIS A 466 -1.60 -24.08 23.20
N GLU A 467 -2.22 -24.95 22.40
CA GLU A 467 -2.13 -26.41 22.52
C GLU A 467 -1.25 -27.03 21.44
N HIS A 468 -1.00 -26.31 20.33
CA HIS A 468 -0.24 -26.82 19.19
C HIS A 468 1.27 -26.91 19.51
N GLU A 469 1.90 -28.03 19.17
CA GLU A 469 3.29 -28.33 19.59
C GLU A 469 4.31 -27.27 19.14
N ALA A 470 4.15 -26.74 17.92
CA ALA A 470 5.07 -25.73 17.37
C ALA A 470 4.98 -24.36 18.09
N THR A 471 3.79 -24.00 18.57
CA THR A 471 3.47 -22.62 19.02
C THR A 471 3.19 -22.52 20.52
N LYS A 472 2.83 -23.61 21.21
CA LYS A 472 2.51 -23.63 22.66
C LYS A 472 3.56 -22.97 23.56
N LYS A 473 4.83 -22.97 23.15
CA LYS A 473 5.93 -22.32 23.90
C LYS A 473 5.77 -20.81 24.04
N TYR A 474 5.00 -20.17 23.17
CA TYR A 474 4.71 -18.72 23.19
C TYR A 474 3.49 -18.36 24.04
N PHE A 475 2.75 -19.34 24.55
CA PHE A 475 1.51 -19.11 25.30
C PHE A 475 1.67 -19.52 26.76
N GLU A 476 0.92 -18.86 27.64
CA GLU A 476 0.82 -19.21 29.05
C GLU A 476 -0.04 -20.46 29.22
N PRO A 477 0.47 -21.55 29.84
CA PRO A 477 -0.25 -22.82 29.93
C PRO A 477 -1.59 -22.75 30.68
N GLU A 478 -1.71 -21.82 31.64
CA GLU A 478 -2.90 -21.71 32.49
C GLU A 478 -4.03 -20.94 31.81
N THR A 479 -3.71 -19.93 31.01
CA THR A 479 -4.69 -18.99 30.43
C THR A 479 -4.88 -19.18 28.93
N GLY A 480 -3.92 -19.79 28.22
CA GLY A 480 -3.91 -19.85 26.76
C GLY A 480 -3.76 -18.49 26.09
N GLU A 481 -3.25 -17.50 26.83
CA GLU A 481 -2.90 -16.17 26.32
C GLU A 481 -1.44 -16.14 25.87
N LEU A 482 -1.14 -15.26 24.92
CA LEU A 482 0.22 -15.08 24.44
C LEU A 482 1.06 -14.50 25.58
N LYS A 483 2.27 -15.03 25.78
CA LYS A 483 3.21 -14.53 26.78
C LYS A 483 3.56 -13.06 26.50
N PRO A 484 3.68 -12.20 27.52
CA PRO A 484 3.97 -10.79 27.31
C PRO A 484 5.23 -10.50 26.49
N GLU A 485 6.27 -11.35 26.58
CA GLU A 485 7.51 -11.23 25.80
C GLU A 485 7.35 -11.59 24.32
N SER A 486 6.30 -12.35 23.98
CA SER A 486 6.01 -12.80 22.60
C SER A 486 5.03 -11.88 21.87
N GLY A 487 4.28 -11.05 22.60
CA GLY A 487 3.36 -10.06 22.05
C GLY A 487 3.99 -8.66 21.92
N VAL A 488 3.36 -7.84 21.09
CA VAL A 488 3.56 -6.38 21.11
C VAL A 488 2.54 -5.75 22.05
N ASP A 489 3.00 -4.93 22.98
CA ASP A 489 2.15 -4.05 23.79
C ASP A 489 2.70 -2.62 23.72
N LEU A 490 2.17 -1.83 22.79
CA LEU A 490 2.63 -0.47 22.53
C LEU A 490 2.57 0.43 23.78
N ARG A 491 1.55 0.27 24.64
CA ARG A 491 1.42 1.08 25.86
C ARG A 491 2.48 0.70 26.88
N LYS A 492 2.71 -0.59 27.08
CA LYS A 492 3.71 -1.07 28.03
C LYS A 492 5.13 -0.77 27.56
N GLU A 493 5.40 -0.94 26.28
CA GLU A 493 6.75 -0.84 25.69
C GLU A 493 7.17 0.61 25.40
N TYR A 494 6.22 1.52 25.12
CA TYR A 494 6.54 2.88 24.64
C TYR A 494 5.81 4.01 25.39
N SER A 495 5.24 3.77 26.57
CA SER A 495 4.56 4.82 27.35
C SER A 495 5.45 6.00 27.72
N ASP A 496 6.74 5.78 27.95
CA ASP A 496 7.70 6.82 28.32
C ASP A 496 8.09 7.72 27.13
N LYS A 497 8.09 7.17 25.91
CA LYS A 497 8.46 7.88 24.68
C LYS A 497 7.25 8.46 23.94
N GLY A 498 6.08 7.83 24.06
CA GLY A 498 4.93 8.08 23.20
C GLY A 498 5.11 7.52 21.78
N LEU A 499 4.10 7.74 20.94
CA LEU A 499 4.06 7.32 19.54
C LEU A 499 4.17 8.54 18.62
N GLN A 500 4.57 8.29 17.37
CA GLN A 500 4.48 9.25 16.27
C GLN A 500 3.46 8.73 15.26
N VAL A 501 2.47 9.57 14.93
CA VAL A 501 1.36 9.18 14.04
C VAL A 501 1.17 10.25 12.97
N ILE A 502 1.13 9.82 11.71
CA ILE A 502 0.74 10.67 10.58
C ILE A 502 -0.76 10.49 10.38
N VAL A 503 -1.50 11.59 10.23
CA VAL A 503 -2.96 11.59 10.10
C VAL A 503 -3.34 12.06 8.70
N LYS A 504 -4.23 11.32 8.04
CA LYS A 504 -4.84 11.69 6.76
C LYS A 504 -6.36 11.53 6.82
N LEU A 505 -7.08 12.53 6.31
CA LEU A 505 -8.53 12.49 6.08
C LEU A 505 -8.79 12.78 4.61
N ALA A 506 -9.50 11.87 3.96
CA ALA A 506 -9.85 11.99 2.56
C ALA A 506 -11.23 11.38 2.31
N ASN A 507 -11.94 11.95 1.34
CA ASN A 507 -13.23 11.45 0.88
C ASN A 507 -13.12 11.07 -0.58
N ILE A 508 -13.75 9.98 -0.98
CA ILE A 508 -14.09 9.72 -2.37
C ILE A 508 -15.55 10.11 -2.57
N GLN A 509 -15.83 10.93 -3.57
CA GLN A 509 -17.15 11.40 -3.95
C GLN A 509 -17.41 10.96 -5.38
N LEU A 510 -18.57 10.35 -5.60
CA LEU A 510 -19.06 9.95 -6.92
C LEU A 510 -20.33 10.73 -7.21
N THR A 511 -20.47 11.18 -8.45
CA THR A 511 -21.64 11.91 -8.93
C THR A 511 -22.32 11.11 -10.04
N PRO A 512 -23.57 11.45 -10.41
CA PRO A 512 -24.21 10.85 -11.58
C PRO A 512 -23.39 11.00 -12.88
N GLU A 513 -22.60 12.07 -12.99
CA GLU A 513 -21.72 12.35 -14.13
C GLU A 513 -20.42 11.53 -14.07
N GLU A 514 -19.89 11.30 -12.86
CA GLU A 514 -18.68 10.52 -12.60
C GLU A 514 -18.99 9.38 -11.60
N PRO A 515 -19.69 8.31 -12.06
CA PRO A 515 -20.36 7.36 -11.17
C PRO A 515 -19.48 6.19 -10.72
N GLU A 516 -18.27 6.06 -11.26
CA GLU A 516 -17.36 4.94 -11.01
C GLU A 516 -15.99 5.43 -10.51
N TYR A 517 -15.39 4.65 -9.62
CA TYR A 517 -14.02 4.80 -9.14
C TYR A 517 -13.23 3.55 -9.54
N GLU A 518 -12.19 3.73 -10.36
CA GLU A 518 -11.39 2.64 -10.94
C GLU A 518 -10.52 1.88 -9.93
N GLY A 519 -10.36 2.42 -8.71
CA GLY A 519 -9.46 1.84 -7.70
C GLY A 519 -8.12 2.59 -7.61
N GLY A 520 -7.19 2.01 -6.85
CA GLY A 520 -5.83 2.51 -6.70
C GLY A 520 -4.80 1.58 -7.33
N SER A 521 -3.52 1.96 -7.26
CA SER A 521 -2.41 1.05 -7.59
C SER A 521 -1.98 0.22 -6.38
N TRP A 522 -1.30 -0.91 -6.62
CA TRP A 522 -0.59 -1.64 -5.57
C TRP A 522 0.53 -0.78 -4.99
N HIS A 523 0.53 -0.60 -3.67
CA HIS A 523 1.57 0.19 -3.00
C HIS A 523 1.74 -0.19 -1.52
N VAL A 524 2.83 0.32 -0.95
CA VAL A 524 3.17 0.31 0.48
C VAL A 524 3.11 1.76 0.99
N GLU A 525 2.80 1.99 2.26
CA GLU A 525 2.61 3.34 2.78
C GLU A 525 3.93 4.08 3.03
N GLY A 526 4.04 5.28 2.43
CA GLY A 526 5.15 6.21 2.65
C GLY A 526 6.46 5.87 1.93
N GLN A 527 7.54 6.49 2.38
CA GLN A 527 8.93 6.20 2.03
C GLN A 527 9.72 5.93 3.33
N LEU A 528 10.99 5.49 3.25
CA LEU A 528 11.72 5.12 4.46
C LEU A 528 12.00 6.29 5.40
N ASN A 529 11.95 7.54 4.92
CA ASN A 529 12.05 8.73 5.78
C ASN A 529 11.00 8.77 6.88
N GLU A 530 9.81 8.23 6.62
CA GLU A 530 8.70 8.23 7.57
C GLU A 530 8.72 7.02 8.51
N HIS A 531 9.44 5.94 8.17
CA HIS A 531 9.51 4.71 8.96
C HIS A 531 8.12 4.17 9.39
N ILE A 532 7.12 4.20 8.51
CA ILE A 532 5.78 3.67 8.81
C ILE A 532 5.87 2.14 8.97
N CYS A 533 5.42 1.61 10.11
CA CYS A 533 5.43 0.16 10.36
C CYS A 533 4.03 -0.47 10.28
N ALA A 534 2.97 0.31 10.51
CA ALA A 534 1.60 -0.16 10.40
C ALA A 534 0.63 0.98 10.08
N THR A 535 -0.50 0.62 9.49
CA THR A 535 -1.56 1.55 9.09
C THR A 535 -2.85 1.17 9.78
N ALA A 536 -3.66 2.16 10.14
CA ALA A 536 -5.06 1.99 10.51
C ALA A 536 -5.96 2.82 9.60
N LEU A 537 -6.98 2.19 9.00
CA LEU A 537 -7.99 2.85 8.18
C LEU A 537 -9.36 2.70 8.83
N TYR A 538 -10.02 3.83 9.08
CA TYR A 538 -11.37 3.89 9.61
C TYR A 538 -12.32 4.46 8.58
N TYR A 539 -13.27 3.64 8.12
CA TYR A 539 -14.31 4.01 7.17
C TYR A 539 -15.51 4.56 7.94
N TYR A 540 -15.57 5.87 8.10
CA TYR A 540 -16.50 6.48 9.07
C TYR A 540 -17.85 6.86 8.48
N ASP A 541 -17.99 6.92 7.15
CA ASP A 541 -19.23 7.31 6.48
C ASP A 541 -19.21 6.81 5.02
N ASN A 542 -20.11 5.90 4.66
CA ASN A 542 -20.26 5.42 3.29
C ASN A 542 -21.72 5.49 2.87
N GLU A 543 -22.02 6.13 1.74
CA GLU A 543 -23.39 6.31 1.27
C GLU A 543 -23.49 6.10 -0.24
N ASN A 544 -24.54 5.40 -0.69
CA ASN A 544 -24.90 5.20 -2.09
C ASN A 544 -23.78 4.63 -2.99
N ILE A 545 -22.90 3.79 -2.44
CA ILE A 545 -21.86 3.09 -3.19
C ILE A 545 -22.01 1.57 -3.08
N THR A 546 -21.54 0.85 -4.09
CA THR A 546 -21.40 -0.62 -4.04
C THR A 546 -20.39 -0.99 -2.96
N SER A 547 -20.30 -2.29 -2.61
CA SER A 547 -19.24 -2.76 -1.72
C SER A 547 -17.87 -2.35 -2.26
N SER A 548 -17.08 -1.70 -1.41
CA SER A 548 -15.69 -1.33 -1.70
C SER A 548 -14.79 -2.23 -0.85
N SER A 549 -13.62 -2.60 -1.35
CA SER A 549 -12.71 -3.47 -0.62
C SER A 549 -11.26 -3.03 -0.75
N LEU A 550 -10.44 -3.49 0.19
CA LEU A 550 -9.01 -3.27 0.23
C LEU A 550 -8.32 -4.62 0.02
N ALA A 551 -7.70 -4.80 -1.14
CA ALA A 551 -6.96 -6.01 -1.49
C ALA A 551 -5.53 -5.96 -0.95
N PHE A 552 -4.98 -7.14 -0.65
CA PHE A 552 -3.63 -7.31 -0.12
C PHE A 552 -2.87 -8.39 -0.89
N ARG A 553 -1.57 -8.15 -1.11
CA ARG A 553 -0.62 -9.15 -1.60
C ARG A 553 0.65 -9.13 -0.77
N GLN A 554 1.32 -10.29 -0.67
CA GLN A 554 2.56 -10.46 0.08
C GLN A 554 3.69 -10.92 -0.83
N GLN A 555 4.91 -10.54 -0.48
CA GLN A 555 6.09 -11.24 -0.93
C GLN A 555 6.26 -12.51 -0.09
N SER A 556 6.52 -13.62 -0.75
CA SER A 556 6.63 -14.94 -0.15
C SER A 556 8.09 -15.32 0.04
N ASP A 557 8.38 -15.95 1.17
CA ASP A 557 9.68 -16.51 1.49
C ASP A 557 9.95 -17.72 0.57
N THR A 558 10.94 -17.59 -0.30
CA THR A 558 11.39 -18.58 -1.28
C THR A 558 12.43 -19.54 -0.73
N ASP A 559 13.18 -19.13 0.31
CA ASP A 559 14.34 -19.86 0.84
C ASP A 559 13.91 -20.96 1.84
N THR A 560 12.69 -20.85 2.38
CA THR A 560 12.11 -21.82 3.31
C THR A 560 11.39 -23.00 2.64
N ILE A 561 11.49 -23.13 1.32
CA ILE A 561 10.93 -24.25 0.56
C ILE A 561 11.79 -25.52 0.80
N ASP A 562 11.67 -26.12 1.98
CA ASP A 562 12.11 -27.50 2.25
C ASP A 562 10.98 -28.47 1.90
N ILE A 563 10.50 -28.35 0.66
CA ILE A 563 9.47 -29.23 0.10
C ILE A 563 10.18 -30.36 -0.65
N ASN A 564 9.91 -31.60 -0.28
CA ASN A 564 10.43 -32.75 -0.99
C ASN A 564 9.57 -33.04 -2.25
N TYR A 565 10.16 -32.90 -3.44
CA TYR A 565 9.50 -33.17 -4.73
C TYR A 565 10.43 -33.95 -5.69
N PRO A 566 9.88 -34.72 -6.65
CA PRO A 566 10.67 -35.42 -7.67
C PRO A 566 11.43 -34.44 -8.59
N GLN A 567 12.58 -34.87 -9.09
CA GLN A 567 13.37 -34.07 -10.02
C GLN A 567 12.55 -33.73 -11.28
N ASN A 568 12.67 -32.50 -11.78
CA ASN A 568 11.94 -32.00 -12.96
C ASN A 568 10.40 -31.97 -12.81
N ALA A 569 9.88 -32.07 -11.58
CA ALA A 569 8.45 -31.95 -11.29
C ALA A 569 8.15 -30.62 -10.59
N HIS A 570 7.83 -29.57 -11.36
CA HIS A 570 7.55 -28.22 -10.83
C HIS A 570 6.07 -27.82 -10.88
N ASP A 571 5.22 -28.68 -11.45
CA ASP A 571 3.77 -28.44 -11.62
C ASP A 571 3.02 -28.21 -10.30
N TRP A 572 3.53 -28.80 -9.21
CA TRP A 572 2.97 -28.63 -7.87
C TRP A 572 3.02 -27.18 -7.37
N LEU A 573 3.99 -26.37 -7.80
CA LEU A 573 4.13 -24.98 -7.33
C LEU A 573 2.91 -24.17 -7.77
N GLN A 574 2.52 -24.29 -9.03
CA GLN A 574 1.34 -23.62 -9.58
C GLN A 574 0.05 -24.21 -9.00
N ILE A 575 -0.05 -25.54 -8.91
CA ILE A 575 -1.25 -26.23 -8.44
C ILE A 575 -1.53 -25.98 -6.96
N VAL A 576 -0.50 -26.01 -6.09
CA VAL A 576 -0.66 -25.92 -4.64
C VAL A 576 -0.58 -24.49 -4.12
N PHE A 577 0.26 -23.65 -4.74
CA PHE A 577 0.56 -22.29 -4.24
C PHE A 577 0.12 -21.17 -5.20
N GLY A 578 -0.22 -21.49 -6.46
CA GLY A 578 -0.58 -20.49 -7.47
C GLY A 578 0.63 -19.67 -7.92
N CYS A 579 1.83 -20.23 -7.80
CA CYS A 579 3.08 -19.59 -8.16
C CYS A 579 3.75 -20.37 -9.28
N GLU A 580 4.59 -19.72 -10.08
CA GLU A 580 5.34 -20.38 -11.15
C GLU A 580 6.84 -20.32 -10.85
N ASN A 581 7.57 -21.33 -11.34
CA ASN A 581 9.03 -21.34 -11.24
C ASN A 581 9.58 -20.24 -12.15
N GLU A 582 10.62 -19.53 -11.72
CA GLU A 582 11.21 -18.37 -12.40
C GLU A 582 10.28 -17.15 -12.50
N GLU A 583 9.16 -17.15 -11.79
CA GLU A 583 8.28 -15.98 -11.65
C GLU A 583 8.36 -15.34 -10.28
N ALA A 584 7.84 -14.11 -10.19
CA ALA A 584 7.79 -13.30 -8.98
C ALA A 584 7.17 -14.07 -7.79
N ALA A 585 7.86 -14.03 -6.65
CA ALA A 585 7.44 -14.65 -5.40
C ALA A 585 6.34 -13.85 -4.68
N VAL A 586 5.29 -13.46 -5.40
CA VAL A 586 4.19 -12.64 -4.90
C VAL A 586 2.90 -13.46 -4.86
N GLN A 587 2.24 -13.48 -3.70
CA GLN A 587 0.96 -14.16 -3.53
C GLN A 587 -0.16 -13.16 -3.18
N GLU A 588 -1.26 -13.22 -3.93
CA GLU A 588 -2.48 -12.48 -3.60
C GLU A 588 -3.21 -13.11 -2.41
N ILE A 589 -3.33 -12.35 -1.33
CA ILE A 589 -3.90 -12.83 -0.08
C ILE A 589 -5.42 -12.83 -0.15
N GLY A 590 -5.99 -11.71 -0.61
CA GLY A 590 -7.43 -11.47 -0.68
C GLY A 590 -7.77 -10.02 -0.32
N ALA A 591 -9.07 -9.74 -0.13
CA ALA A 591 -9.56 -8.40 0.13
C ALA A 591 -10.49 -8.32 1.36
N VAL A 592 -10.43 -7.21 2.06
CA VAL A 592 -11.34 -6.89 3.18
C VAL A 592 -12.36 -5.86 2.73
N ASP A 593 -13.65 -6.14 2.93
CA ASP A 593 -14.72 -5.17 2.67
C ASP A 593 -14.61 -3.97 3.59
N THR A 594 -14.74 -2.77 3.04
CA THR A 594 -14.47 -1.48 3.70
C THR A 594 -15.76 -0.71 4.01
N ARG A 595 -16.74 -1.40 4.62
CA ARG A 595 -18.02 -0.83 5.03
C ARG A 595 -17.89 0.24 6.12
N GLU A 596 -18.93 1.07 6.23
CA GLU A 596 -19.04 2.07 7.29
C GLU A 596 -18.94 1.44 8.69
N GLY A 597 -18.22 2.12 9.58
CA GLY A 597 -18.01 1.72 10.97
C GLY A 597 -16.82 0.78 11.18
N ARG A 598 -16.21 0.26 10.10
CA ARG A 598 -15.09 -0.67 10.17
C ARG A 598 -13.75 0.04 10.36
N LEU A 599 -12.98 -0.44 11.33
CA LEU A 599 -11.57 -0.12 11.53
C LEU A 599 -10.71 -1.31 11.07
N ILE A 600 -9.75 -1.06 10.18
CA ILE A 600 -8.82 -2.05 9.65
C ILE A 600 -7.40 -1.65 10.03
N THR A 601 -6.56 -2.59 10.47
CA THR A 601 -5.11 -2.38 10.62
C THR A 601 -4.33 -3.44 9.87
N PHE A 602 -3.18 -3.06 9.32
CA PHE A 602 -2.29 -3.94 8.59
C PHE A 602 -0.85 -3.43 8.67
N PRO A 603 0.15 -4.31 8.56
CA PRO A 603 1.54 -3.90 8.65
C PRO A 603 2.08 -3.41 7.31
N ASN A 604 3.15 -2.63 7.35
CA ASN A 604 3.81 -2.09 6.16
C ASN A 604 4.75 -3.11 5.46
N VAL A 605 4.49 -4.41 5.63
CA VAL A 605 5.12 -5.51 4.87
C VAL A 605 4.21 -6.04 3.75
N LEU A 606 2.97 -5.57 3.69
CA LEU A 606 2.00 -5.95 2.67
C LEU A 606 1.83 -4.82 1.66
N GLN A 607 1.80 -5.16 0.38
CA GLN A 607 1.23 -4.27 -0.62
C GLN A 607 -0.29 -4.34 -0.55
N HIS A 608 -0.93 -3.20 -0.74
CA HIS A 608 -2.37 -3.10 -0.73
C HIS A 608 -2.89 -2.25 -1.87
N GLN A 609 -4.16 -2.48 -2.24
CA GLN A 609 -4.82 -1.81 -3.35
C GLN A 609 -6.29 -1.56 -3.02
N VAL A 610 -6.74 -0.32 -3.22
CA VAL A 610 -8.17 0.00 -3.18
C VAL A 610 -8.84 -0.56 -4.42
N GLN A 611 -9.86 -1.41 -4.24
CA GLN A 611 -10.59 -2.01 -5.36
C GLN A 611 -11.63 -1.05 -5.96
N PRO A 612 -12.00 -1.22 -7.24
CA PRO A 612 -13.01 -0.41 -7.89
C PRO A 612 -14.38 -0.48 -7.20
N PHE A 613 -15.16 0.60 -7.29
CA PHE A 613 -16.56 0.65 -6.83
C PHE A 613 -17.33 1.75 -7.54
N LYS A 614 -18.66 1.72 -7.45
CA LYS A 614 -19.52 2.69 -8.14
C LYS A 614 -20.79 3.03 -7.37
N LEU A 615 -21.58 3.95 -7.90
CA LEU A 615 -22.89 4.29 -7.34
C LEU A 615 -23.86 3.10 -7.39
N VAL A 616 -24.63 2.91 -6.31
CA VAL A 616 -25.75 1.94 -6.30
C VAL A 616 -26.95 2.51 -7.04
N ASP A 617 -27.34 3.74 -6.71
CA ASP A 617 -28.30 4.53 -7.45
C ASP A 617 -27.53 5.61 -8.21
N SER A 618 -27.31 5.38 -9.51
CA SER A 618 -26.56 6.29 -10.39
C SER A 618 -27.22 7.67 -10.58
N THR A 619 -28.46 7.86 -10.09
CA THR A 619 -29.14 9.17 -10.15
C THR A 619 -28.85 10.07 -8.95
N LYS A 620 -28.15 9.55 -7.93
CA LYS A 620 -27.80 10.29 -6.71
C LYS A 620 -26.30 10.26 -6.49
N PRO A 621 -25.71 11.31 -5.89
CA PRO A 621 -24.32 11.24 -5.47
C PRO A 621 -24.13 10.17 -4.38
N GLY A 622 -22.88 9.76 -4.20
CA GLY A 622 -22.46 8.81 -3.18
C GLY A 622 -21.04 9.09 -2.72
N HIS A 623 -20.65 8.55 -1.58
CA HIS A 623 -19.32 8.79 -1.02
C HIS A 623 -18.78 7.65 -0.19
N ARG A 624 -17.46 7.67 -0.03
CA ARG A 624 -16.68 6.87 0.92
C ARG A 624 -15.75 7.80 1.69
N LYS A 625 -15.87 7.88 3.01
CA LYS A 625 -15.03 8.77 3.82
C LYS A 625 -14.12 8.00 4.76
N ILE A 626 -12.84 8.37 4.79
CA ILE A 626 -11.81 7.63 5.53
C ILE A 626 -10.95 8.53 6.41
N LEU A 627 -10.64 8.02 7.61
CA LEU A 627 -9.55 8.48 8.46
C LEU A 627 -8.44 7.45 8.42
N ALA A 628 -7.27 7.84 7.94
CA ALA A 628 -6.06 7.03 7.92
C ALA A 628 -5.07 7.51 9.00
N LEU A 629 -4.51 6.55 9.73
CA LEU A 629 -3.49 6.75 10.75
C LEU A 629 -2.29 5.87 10.41
N PHE A 630 -1.14 6.49 10.14
CA PHE A 630 0.10 5.78 9.86
C PHE A 630 1.00 5.82 11.10
N LEU A 631 1.24 4.66 11.68
CA LEU A 631 2.11 4.50 12.85
C LEU A 631 3.56 4.45 12.39
N VAL A 632 4.35 5.44 12.82
CA VAL A 632 5.80 5.41 12.71
C VAL A 632 6.36 4.40 13.70
N ASP A 633 7.36 3.62 13.28
CA ASP A 633 8.01 2.60 14.10
C ASP A 633 8.47 3.19 15.45
N PRO A 634 7.90 2.73 16.59
CA PRO A 634 8.24 3.29 17.90
C PRO A 634 9.71 3.08 18.35
N HIS A 635 10.48 2.21 17.68
CA HIS A 635 11.91 2.03 17.93
C HIS A 635 12.76 3.21 17.42
N ILE A 636 12.22 4.03 16.51
CA ILE A 636 12.88 5.20 15.95
C ILE A 636 12.01 6.45 16.12
N ARG A 637 12.65 7.62 16.14
CA ARG A 637 11.97 8.91 16.15
C ARG A 637 12.40 9.67 14.92
N VAL A 638 11.43 10.10 14.13
CA VAL A 638 11.67 10.94 12.95
C VAL A 638 11.34 12.40 13.26
N ILE A 639 11.76 13.31 12.37
CA ILE A 639 11.41 14.72 12.47
C ILE A 639 9.88 14.86 12.44
N SER A 640 9.32 15.52 13.45
CA SER A 640 7.88 15.62 13.68
C SER A 640 7.42 17.08 13.81
N THR A 641 6.12 17.29 13.90
CA THR A 641 5.54 18.62 14.18
C THR A 641 5.88 19.17 15.57
N ALA A 642 6.52 18.38 16.45
CA ALA A 642 7.11 18.91 17.68
C ALA A 642 8.45 19.65 17.44
N HIS A 643 9.09 19.38 16.29
CA HIS A 643 10.36 19.97 15.88
C HIS A 643 10.17 21.06 14.84
N VAL A 644 9.29 20.84 13.87
CA VAL A 644 8.98 21.79 12.80
C VAL A 644 7.77 22.63 13.23
N PRO A 645 7.91 23.95 13.43
CA PRO A 645 6.74 24.81 13.61
C PRO A 645 5.85 24.81 12.35
N PRO A 646 4.59 25.23 12.48
CA PRO A 646 3.71 25.40 11.33
C PRO A 646 4.39 26.20 10.22
N GLN A 647 4.16 25.78 8.98
CA GLN A 647 4.79 26.36 7.79
C GLN A 647 3.84 27.27 7.01
N GLN A 648 2.55 27.25 7.36
CA GLN A 648 1.47 27.94 6.68
C GLN A 648 1.60 29.47 6.84
N LYS A 649 1.62 30.20 5.72
CA LYS A 649 1.64 31.67 5.69
C LYS A 649 0.43 32.28 6.38
N GLU A 650 -0.72 31.63 6.33
CA GLU A 650 -1.94 32.08 6.99
C GLU A 650 -1.82 32.02 8.53
N TRP A 651 -1.28 30.92 9.07
CA TRP A 651 -1.10 30.77 10.51
C TRP A 651 0.00 31.71 11.03
N TRP A 652 1.07 31.89 10.24
CA TRP A 652 2.08 32.91 10.51
C TRP A 652 1.45 34.30 10.58
N THR A 653 0.61 34.63 9.60
CA THR A 653 -0.06 35.93 9.52
C THR A 653 -0.93 36.16 10.75
N GLU A 654 -1.65 35.14 11.23
CA GLU A 654 -2.38 35.21 12.49
C GLU A 654 -1.45 35.53 13.67
N ALA A 655 -0.33 34.82 13.80
CA ALA A 655 0.65 35.03 14.87
C ALA A 655 1.24 36.45 14.85
N VAL A 656 1.60 36.92 13.65
CA VAL A 656 2.14 38.26 13.40
C VAL A 656 1.11 39.34 13.71
N ARG A 657 -0.14 39.16 13.30
CA ARG A 657 -1.24 40.06 13.64
C ARG A 657 -1.56 40.05 15.12
N GLN A 658 -1.25 38.98 15.85
CA GLN A 658 -1.38 38.94 17.30
C GLN A 658 -0.27 39.72 18.04
N ASN A 659 0.85 40.03 17.36
CA ASN A 659 2.00 40.76 17.89
C ASN A 659 1.65 42.20 18.29
N LYS A 660 2.04 42.60 19.52
CA LYS A 660 1.72 43.92 20.10
C LYS A 660 2.25 45.12 19.30
N THR A 661 3.31 44.94 18.51
CA THR A 661 3.93 46.01 17.72
C THR A 661 3.20 46.18 16.39
N LEU A 662 2.88 45.08 15.71
CA LEU A 662 2.17 45.09 14.42
C LEU A 662 0.69 45.44 14.56
N LYS A 663 0.04 45.06 15.66
CA LYS A 663 -1.33 45.52 16.00
C LYS A 663 -1.50 47.03 16.02
N LYS A 664 -0.41 47.81 16.13
CA LYS A 664 -0.44 49.28 16.14
C LYS A 664 -0.36 49.89 14.75
N LEU A 665 -0.03 49.12 13.72
CA LEU A 665 0.05 49.58 12.34
C LEU A 665 -1.33 49.52 11.67
N PRO A 666 -1.64 50.44 10.72
CA PRO A 666 -2.78 50.30 9.82
C PRO A 666 -2.77 48.98 9.05
N VAL A 667 -3.94 48.48 8.67
CA VAL A 667 -4.11 47.18 7.99
C VAL A 667 -3.32 47.13 6.68
N GLU A 668 -3.21 48.25 5.98
CA GLU A 668 -2.46 48.37 4.73
C GLU A 668 -0.96 48.14 4.95
N LEU A 669 -0.40 48.62 6.07
CA LEU A 669 1.01 48.40 6.42
C LEU A 669 1.24 46.98 6.96
N GLN A 670 0.27 46.40 7.67
CA GLN A 670 0.34 44.99 8.05
C GLN A 670 0.38 44.10 6.81
N LYS A 671 -0.49 44.39 5.83
CA LYS A 671 -0.52 43.68 4.56
C LYS A 671 0.78 43.84 3.75
N LEU A 672 1.36 45.04 3.70
CA LEU A 672 2.67 45.24 3.06
C LEU A 672 3.78 44.41 3.71
N VAL A 673 3.75 44.23 5.04
CA VAL A 673 4.72 43.35 5.73
C VAL A 673 4.44 41.88 5.39
N GLU A 674 3.18 41.46 5.33
CA GLU A 674 2.78 40.10 4.94
C GLU A 674 3.17 39.78 3.49
N ASP A 675 2.98 40.74 2.57
CA ASP A 675 3.30 40.61 1.14
C ASP A 675 4.82 40.62 0.90
N ALA A 676 5.60 41.35 1.73
CA ALA A 676 7.05 41.45 1.61
C ALA A 676 7.82 40.23 2.17
N VAL A 677 7.15 39.30 2.86
CA VAL A 677 7.78 38.04 3.28
C VAL A 677 7.69 37.04 2.14
N GLU A 678 8.84 36.83 1.50
CA GLU A 678 9.10 35.88 0.41
C GLU A 678 9.77 34.60 0.96
N GLU A 679 9.68 33.50 0.20
CA GLU A 679 10.26 32.16 0.48
C GLU A 679 9.75 31.39 1.71
N PHE A 680 9.61 32.00 2.88
CA PHE A 680 9.03 31.37 4.07
C PHE A 680 8.35 32.42 4.95
N PRO A 681 7.08 32.24 5.37
CA PRO A 681 6.27 31.00 5.37
C PRO A 681 5.61 30.65 4.02
N ILE A 682 5.17 29.40 3.86
CA ILE A 682 4.67 28.80 2.61
C ILE A 682 3.19 29.16 2.40
N SER A 683 2.85 29.68 1.21
CA SER A 683 1.46 29.97 0.83
C SER A 683 0.70 28.69 0.46
N LEU A 684 -0.64 28.71 0.48
CA LEU A 684 -1.44 27.56 0.04
C LEU A 684 -1.19 27.21 -1.43
N GLU A 685 -1.10 28.20 -2.31
CA GLU A 685 -0.81 27.99 -3.74
C GLU A 685 0.54 27.29 -3.94
N GLU A 686 1.56 27.75 -3.21
CA GLU A 686 2.88 27.15 -3.28
C GLU A 686 2.90 25.74 -2.67
N ALA A 687 2.20 25.51 -1.56
CA ALA A 687 2.06 24.19 -0.96
C ALA A 687 1.41 23.20 -1.93
N LYS A 688 0.41 23.62 -2.72
CA LYS A 688 -0.19 22.79 -3.77
C LYS A 688 0.81 22.47 -4.88
N LYS A 689 1.65 23.42 -5.32
CA LYS A 689 2.74 23.17 -6.28
C LYS A 689 3.79 22.19 -5.74
N LEU A 690 4.17 22.32 -4.47
CA LEU A 690 5.09 21.40 -3.80
C LEU A 690 4.50 20.00 -3.64
N ARG A 691 3.20 19.90 -3.35
CA ARG A 691 2.48 18.62 -3.31
C ARG A 691 2.56 17.89 -4.65
N LEU A 692 2.40 18.59 -5.78
CA LEU A 692 2.54 17.98 -7.11
C LEU A 692 3.93 17.36 -7.31
N LYS A 693 5.00 18.11 -6.96
CA LYS A 693 6.37 17.59 -7.02
C LYS A 693 6.59 16.37 -6.14
N LEU A 694 6.06 16.39 -4.92
CA LEU A 694 6.12 15.25 -3.99
C LEU A 694 5.35 14.04 -4.57
N MET A 695 4.17 14.25 -5.15
CA MET A 695 3.38 13.18 -5.75
C MET A 695 4.06 12.56 -6.96
N GLU A 696 4.71 13.37 -7.79
CA GLU A 696 5.52 12.90 -8.93
C GLU A 696 6.69 12.03 -8.46
N GLU A 697 7.42 12.47 -7.43
CA GLU A 697 8.49 11.69 -6.80
C GLU A 697 7.97 10.35 -6.27
N ARG A 698 6.79 10.36 -5.63
CA ARG A 698 6.17 9.14 -5.11
C ARG A 698 5.64 8.21 -6.20
N LYS A 699 5.06 8.73 -7.30
CA LYS A 699 4.60 7.90 -8.44
C LYS A 699 5.79 7.09 -8.99
N ARG A 700 6.93 7.77 -9.16
CA ARG A 700 8.18 7.13 -9.60
C ARG A 700 8.67 6.07 -8.61
N PHE A 701 8.72 6.43 -7.33
CA PHE A 701 9.16 5.52 -6.26
C PHE A 701 8.29 4.26 -6.16
N VAL A 702 6.96 4.40 -6.23
CA VAL A 702 6.03 3.26 -6.17
C VAL A 702 6.25 2.29 -7.33
N ARG A 703 6.49 2.81 -8.54
CA ARG A 703 6.80 1.97 -9.70
C ARG A 703 8.10 1.19 -9.52
N GLU A 704 9.17 1.86 -9.11
CA GLU A 704 10.47 1.22 -8.82
C GLU A 704 10.35 0.19 -7.71
N GLN A 705 9.64 0.51 -6.62
CA GLN A 705 9.39 -0.41 -5.51
C GLN A 705 8.55 -1.61 -5.95
N GLY A 706 7.59 -1.43 -6.85
CA GLY A 706 6.82 -2.52 -7.46
C GLY A 706 7.72 -3.53 -8.14
N SER A 707 8.64 -3.07 -9.00
CA SER A 707 9.62 -3.93 -9.65
C SER A 707 10.55 -4.64 -8.64
N VAL A 708 10.97 -3.96 -7.58
CA VAL A 708 11.79 -4.58 -6.50
C VAL A 708 11.01 -5.64 -5.72
N PHE A 709 9.72 -5.39 -5.47
CA PHE A 709 8.83 -6.31 -4.76
C PHE A 709 8.55 -7.57 -5.58
N GLU A 710 8.50 -7.44 -6.90
CA GLU A 710 8.32 -8.55 -7.86
C GLU A 710 9.65 -9.21 -8.26
N GLY A 711 10.79 -8.59 -7.97
CA GLY A 711 12.11 -9.06 -8.43
C GLY A 711 12.72 -10.25 -7.66
N ASN A 712 12.07 -10.75 -6.60
CA ASN A 712 12.45 -12.06 -6.02
C ASN A 712 11.67 -13.15 -6.74
N GLU A 713 12.35 -14.15 -7.28
CA GLU A 713 11.74 -15.21 -8.09
C GLU A 713 11.84 -16.56 -7.39
N PHE A 714 10.91 -17.47 -7.69
CA PHE A 714 11.10 -18.87 -7.31
C PHE A 714 12.20 -19.50 -8.17
N SER A 715 13.21 -20.10 -7.55
CA SER A 715 14.24 -20.86 -8.26
C SER A 715 14.34 -22.26 -7.67
N LEU A 716 13.54 -23.18 -8.21
CA LEU A 716 13.61 -24.60 -7.86
C LEU A 716 14.89 -25.19 -8.49
N CYS A 717 15.80 -25.69 -7.65
CA CYS A 717 17.03 -26.32 -8.11
C CYS A 717 16.75 -27.71 -8.71
N GLU A 718 17.45 -28.06 -9.79
CA GLU A 718 17.60 -29.45 -10.21
C GLU A 718 18.55 -30.17 -9.22
N HIS A 719 18.05 -31.17 -8.50
CA HIS A 719 18.81 -31.89 -7.45
C HIS A 719 19.60 -33.10 -7.96
#